data_AF-A0A558AIP7-F1
#
_entry.id   AF-A0A558AIP7-F1
#
_cell.length_a   1.000
_cell.length_b   1.000
_cell.length_c   1.000
_cell.angle_alpha   90.00
_cell.angle_beta   90.00
_cell.angle_gamma   90.00
#
_symmetry.space_group_name_H-M   'P 1'
#
loop_
_entity.id
_entity.type
_entity.pdbx_description
1 polymer ?
#
loop_
_entity_poly.entity_id
_entity_poly.type
_entity_poly.pdbx_seq_one_letter_code
_entity_poly.pdbx_strand_id
1 'polypeptide(L)'
;MKPQVPVRPQAIRSRINRPAAPFAESFLQPHQRPVPIPIRPPANYQAKPRAEPPQPTRLWTPSQQPAPSPRLLRPGGIQPSARQGGAGSAAVVSLSLAHGWIPPGRDVVVAGTMLKGGLFYVGSGMRDVAGNGIEPALIDPTLSVDLGNPDWQGETMGYWPCYADISPRARAAYLAWLVGGRVNPNACIGYVFLYFYGLERRLLTENPSPTERGVLVAEIRRLLGLYRTNSSFRCYAQGLLDAVAIGDPAVRYDQPPPEAPEWSYELPMDLKVGLGQLAVAGRPIPAEWALSWYRHHPDTHLRTPALRCADEFLELFTTCYRARFGDGMVLKPNKARLSTSYYPASSGFRGNVDLKNPALPDVGRLSGPITKLRDLVEGVTGDLEPYSRYLGRNPEGADSPAALALLPEGVTHKPSPETEALWFWAAQSIDGAGRGVVSAQELIARWPTKAGKLTKADAVAVAQLLERRGLGIEPDVRFGGTTPTPTSSIVVFRRAQPHVSAPSTEYPAALAIISLGTLVAAVDGTVSEPERKALRELAIDELDLSEDERLRLDAHAALVLAKPPTPAMLRRRLESLAAPRKAAVGRLLTTIAAADGQVTLDEIRMLERLFTTLGLDPGEVYGTLHAAATAPDDLAHAEIAGPRRAGRKLPPAPAERNRAATLALDPERLAQTRAESVRVAAELADIFTDDEPVPPPPPPVGTASAVGLDAVHTRLLHMLAERETWIRADFDELAGEADLLPDGALEVLNDTAYDRTGEPLCEGSDPIEINQDIVKDMLG
;
A
#
# COMPACT_ATOMS: atom_id res chain seq x y z
N MET A 1 -36.88 39.53 48.66
CA MET A 1 -35.48 40.03 48.53
C MET A 1 -35.07 39.97 47.06
N LYS A 2 -33.94 40.55 46.66
CA LYS A 2 -33.61 40.81 45.24
C LYS A 2 -33.19 39.53 44.48
N PRO A 3 -33.58 39.35 43.20
CA PRO A 3 -32.90 38.43 42.29
C PRO A 3 -31.53 39.01 41.85
N GLN A 4 -30.62 38.16 41.37
CA GLN A 4 -29.38 38.57 40.70
C GLN A 4 -29.44 38.28 39.19
N VAL A 5 -28.56 38.95 38.44
CA VAL A 5 -28.69 39.25 37.01
C VAL A 5 -27.68 38.43 36.19
N PRO A 6 -28.04 37.91 34.99
CA PRO A 6 -27.13 37.16 34.13
C PRO A 6 -26.05 38.05 33.48
N VAL A 7 -24.88 37.47 33.21
CA VAL A 7 -23.75 38.14 32.56
C VAL A 7 -23.58 37.62 31.12
N ARG A 8 -23.40 38.54 30.17
CA ARG A 8 -23.12 38.25 28.75
C ARG A 8 -21.61 38.10 28.48
N PRO A 9 -21.21 37.27 27.51
CA PRO A 9 -20.03 37.54 26.68
C PRO A 9 -20.36 38.60 25.61
N GLN A 10 -19.43 39.52 25.34
CA GLN A 10 -19.46 40.39 24.15
C GLN A 10 -18.42 39.90 23.13
N ALA A 11 -18.70 40.09 21.84
CA ALA A 11 -17.70 39.98 20.78
C ALA A 11 -17.18 41.37 20.38
N ILE A 12 -15.88 41.51 20.09
CA ILE A 12 -15.30 42.63 19.32
C ILE A 12 -13.95 42.22 18.68
N ARG A 13 -13.58 42.91 17.60
CA ARG A 13 -12.57 42.52 16.59
C ARG A 13 -11.19 43.21 16.76
N SER A 14 -10.11 42.55 16.31
CA SER A 14 -8.97 43.14 15.55
C SER A 14 -8.15 42.00 14.91
N ARG A 15 -7.82 41.98 13.60
CA ARG A 15 -6.83 42.78 12.80
C ARG A 15 -5.37 42.49 13.20
N ILE A 16 -4.37 42.34 12.32
CA ILE A 16 -4.08 42.96 10.99
C ILE A 16 -3.56 41.89 9.98
N ASN A 17 -3.75 41.84 8.64
CA ASN A 17 -4.45 42.65 7.61
C ASN A 17 -3.64 43.70 6.77
N ARG A 18 -2.68 43.34 5.86
CA ARG A 18 -2.32 44.02 4.54
C ARG A 18 -0.99 43.58 3.89
N PRO A 19 -0.67 43.94 2.61
CA PRO A 19 -1.51 44.52 1.53
C PRO A 19 -1.40 43.82 0.14
N ALA A 20 -2.20 44.27 -0.84
CA ALA A 20 -2.00 44.07 -2.28
C ALA A 20 -2.46 45.33 -3.06
N ALA A 21 -1.79 45.67 -4.17
CA ALA A 21 -2.14 46.65 -5.24
C ALA A 21 -0.85 47.17 -5.95
N PRO A 22 -0.90 47.79 -7.16
CA PRO A 22 -1.99 47.86 -8.15
C PRO A 22 -1.59 47.41 -9.58
N PHE A 23 -2.57 47.33 -10.48
CA PHE A 23 -2.39 47.32 -11.95
C PHE A 23 -2.20 48.75 -12.51
N ALA A 24 -1.59 48.87 -13.69
CA ALA A 24 -1.63 50.07 -14.56
C ALA A 24 -1.50 49.68 -16.04
N GLU A 25 -2.11 50.46 -16.94
CA GLU A 25 -2.17 50.24 -18.41
C GLU A 25 -0.96 50.95 -19.11
N SER A 26 -0.57 50.70 -20.38
CA SER A 26 -1.40 50.85 -21.59
C SER A 26 -0.62 50.69 -22.93
N PHE A 27 -1.37 50.62 -24.06
CA PHE A 27 -1.04 50.93 -25.47
C PHE A 27 0.08 50.21 -26.29
N LEU A 28 -0.35 49.21 -27.08
CA LEU A 28 -0.30 49.13 -28.56
C LEU A 28 0.92 49.66 -29.38
N GLN A 29 1.59 48.78 -30.16
CA GLN A 29 1.57 48.72 -31.66
C GLN A 29 2.48 47.56 -32.22
N PRO A 30 2.38 47.14 -33.51
CA PRO A 30 2.46 45.71 -33.84
C PRO A 30 3.47 45.22 -34.93
N HIS A 31 3.51 43.88 -35.09
CA HIS A 31 3.87 43.07 -36.28
C HIS A 31 5.27 43.17 -36.92
N GLN A 32 6.01 42.03 -36.91
CA GLN A 32 6.75 41.53 -38.08
C GLN A 32 6.61 39.99 -38.19
N ARG A 33 6.82 39.43 -39.39
CA ARG A 33 6.76 37.98 -39.69
C ARG A 33 8.17 37.40 -39.92
N PRO A 34 8.47 36.15 -39.52
CA PRO A 34 9.58 35.38 -40.07
C PRO A 34 9.30 34.89 -41.50
N VAL A 35 10.36 34.53 -42.23
CA VAL A 35 10.35 33.99 -43.62
C VAL A 35 11.06 32.62 -43.61
N PRO A 36 10.60 31.59 -44.35
CA PRO A 36 11.05 30.20 -44.11
C PRO A 36 12.20 29.70 -45.01
N ILE A 37 12.90 28.65 -44.52
CA ILE A 37 13.62 27.60 -45.30
C ILE A 37 14.95 28.08 -45.97
N PRO A 38 16.06 27.29 -46.01
CA PRO A 38 16.10 25.84 -46.29
C PRO A 38 17.02 24.91 -45.47
N ILE A 39 16.75 23.61 -45.63
CA ILE A 39 17.51 22.45 -45.12
C ILE A 39 18.69 22.11 -46.06
N ARG A 40 19.79 21.55 -45.53
CA ARG A 40 20.77 20.76 -46.30
C ARG A 40 21.26 19.50 -45.54
N PRO A 41 21.73 18.45 -46.24
CA PRO A 41 21.90 17.08 -45.71
C PRO A 41 23.23 16.84 -44.97
N PRO A 42 23.35 15.73 -44.20
CA PRO A 42 24.48 15.46 -43.30
C PRO A 42 25.75 14.93 -43.99
N ALA A 43 26.90 15.05 -43.32
CA ALA A 43 28.17 14.49 -43.75
C ALA A 43 29.06 14.01 -42.58
N ASN A 44 29.25 12.68 -42.53
CA ASN A 44 30.35 11.91 -41.93
C ASN A 44 30.83 12.15 -40.47
N TYR A 45 30.79 11.05 -39.72
CA TYR A 45 31.58 10.79 -38.51
C TYR A 45 33.07 11.13 -38.67
N GLN A 46 33.62 11.84 -37.68
CA GLN A 46 35.01 11.65 -37.21
C GLN A 46 35.04 11.74 -35.68
N ALA A 47 35.64 10.74 -35.03
CA ALA A 47 35.74 10.70 -33.57
C ALA A 47 36.73 11.75 -33.03
N LYS A 48 36.43 12.31 -31.84
CA LYS A 48 37.33 13.18 -31.07
C LYS A 48 37.44 12.70 -29.62
N PRO A 49 38.55 13.02 -28.92
CA PRO A 49 38.91 12.37 -27.67
C PRO A 49 38.13 12.88 -26.45
N ARG A 50 38.14 12.04 -25.41
CA ARG A 50 37.54 12.24 -24.08
C ARG A 50 37.97 13.58 -23.46
N ALA A 51 37.00 14.39 -23.04
CA ALA A 51 37.25 15.67 -22.36
C ALA A 51 37.65 15.50 -20.88
N GLU A 52 38.37 16.47 -20.35
CA GLU A 52 38.67 16.61 -18.91
C GLU A 52 37.48 17.24 -18.16
N PRO A 53 37.31 16.97 -16.85
CA PRO A 53 36.22 17.54 -16.05
C PRO A 53 36.39 19.06 -15.82
N PRO A 54 35.29 19.83 -15.70
CA PRO A 54 35.33 21.29 -15.61
C PRO A 54 35.84 21.80 -14.26
N GLN A 55 36.53 22.95 -14.26
CA GLN A 55 36.89 23.67 -13.04
C GLN A 55 35.75 24.62 -12.59
N PRO A 56 35.51 24.79 -11.27
CA PRO A 56 34.44 25.68 -10.78
C PRO A 56 34.73 27.17 -10.99
N THR A 57 33.77 27.89 -11.58
CA THR A 57 33.84 29.33 -11.84
C THR A 57 33.71 30.16 -10.56
N ARG A 58 34.56 31.17 -10.37
CA ARG A 58 34.48 32.10 -9.22
C ARG A 58 33.52 33.26 -9.49
N LEU A 59 32.38 33.33 -8.78
CA LEU A 59 31.64 34.59 -8.56
C LEU A 59 30.92 34.59 -7.20
N TRP A 60 31.45 35.36 -6.24
CA TRP A 60 30.63 35.95 -5.17
C TRP A 60 31.28 37.20 -4.57
N THR A 61 30.48 38.23 -4.29
CA THR A 61 30.90 39.50 -3.68
C THR A 61 30.18 39.68 -2.34
N PRO A 62 30.89 39.83 -1.21
CA PRO A 62 30.26 40.02 0.08
C PRO A 62 29.74 41.46 0.24
N SER A 63 28.46 41.61 0.58
CA SER A 63 27.89 42.91 0.94
C SER A 63 26.81 42.79 2.01
N GLN A 64 27.19 43.03 3.27
CA GLN A 64 26.31 43.56 4.31
C GLN A 64 27.15 44.06 5.51
N GLN A 65 26.78 45.21 6.07
CA GLN A 65 27.39 45.77 7.27
C GLN A 65 26.58 45.38 8.52
N PRO A 66 27.22 45.07 9.67
CA PRO A 66 26.51 44.90 10.93
C PRO A 66 26.19 46.25 11.61
N ALA A 67 25.01 46.35 12.22
CA ALA A 67 24.61 47.47 13.08
C ALA A 67 25.21 47.35 14.50
N PRO A 68 25.36 48.44 15.27
CA PRO A 68 26.16 48.44 16.49
C PRO A 68 25.46 47.83 17.71
N SER A 69 26.22 47.11 18.54
CA SER A 69 25.76 46.54 19.83
C SER A 69 25.86 47.55 20.99
N PRO A 70 24.95 47.51 21.98
CA PRO A 70 25.01 48.39 23.16
C PRO A 70 26.07 47.95 24.18
N ARG A 71 26.59 48.91 24.96
CA ARG A 71 27.50 48.67 26.09
C ARG A 71 26.76 48.04 27.29
N LEU A 72 27.43 47.13 28.00
CA LEU A 72 27.13 46.79 29.39
C LEU A 72 28.39 46.91 30.27
N LEU A 73 28.20 47.09 31.58
CA LEU A 73 29.22 47.58 32.50
C LEU A 73 30.03 46.46 33.18
N ARG A 74 31.24 46.81 33.63
CA ARG A 74 32.00 46.04 34.63
C ARG A 74 31.35 46.14 36.02
N PRO A 75 31.26 45.04 36.78
CA PRO A 75 31.32 45.06 38.24
C PRO A 75 32.76 45.04 38.75
N GLY A 76 32.98 45.46 40.00
CA GLY A 76 34.28 45.39 40.67
C GLY A 76 34.66 43.98 41.14
N GLY A 77 35.95 43.74 41.34
CA GLY A 77 36.46 42.44 41.80
C GLY A 77 36.43 42.28 43.34
N ILE A 78 36.29 41.04 43.79
CA ILE A 78 36.50 40.61 45.18
C ILE A 78 37.37 39.34 45.16
N GLN A 79 38.51 39.36 45.84
CA GLN A 79 39.24 38.13 46.20
C GLN A 79 38.62 37.53 47.46
N PRO A 80 38.66 36.19 47.58
CA PRO A 80 39.28 35.68 48.81
C PRO A 80 40.18 34.44 48.60
N SER A 81 41.34 34.51 49.25
CA SER A 81 42.11 33.45 49.95
C SER A 81 42.21 32.02 49.40
N ALA A 82 43.43 31.48 49.42
CA ALA A 82 43.73 30.11 49.02
C ALA A 82 43.34 29.05 50.07
N ARG A 83 43.04 27.84 49.60
CA ARG A 83 43.23 26.58 50.35
C ARG A 83 44.04 25.60 49.51
N GLN A 84 45.06 24.99 50.12
CA GLN A 84 45.86 23.95 49.49
C GLN A 84 45.10 22.62 49.49
N GLY A 85 45.29 21.80 48.45
CA GLY A 85 44.72 20.45 48.39
C GLY A 85 45.27 19.61 47.24
N GLY A 86 45.89 18.47 47.58
CA GLY A 86 46.05 17.30 46.70
C GLY A 86 46.67 17.52 45.31
N ALA A 87 48.00 17.64 45.22
CA ALA A 87 48.71 17.59 43.94
C ALA A 87 48.75 16.16 43.37
N GLY A 88 47.70 15.74 42.66
CA GLY A 88 47.73 14.56 41.80
C GLY A 88 48.60 14.82 40.57
N SER A 89 49.78 14.21 40.49
CA SER A 89 50.72 14.45 39.40
C SER A 89 50.24 13.81 38.08
N ALA A 90 49.61 14.61 37.23
CA ALA A 90 49.43 14.27 35.83
C ALA A 90 50.80 14.31 35.14
N ALA A 91 51.25 13.17 34.60
CA ALA A 91 52.56 13.05 33.96
C ALA A 91 52.60 13.81 32.63
N VAL A 92 53.03 15.08 32.68
CA VAL A 92 53.28 15.91 31.49
C VAL A 92 54.45 15.31 30.72
N VAL A 93 54.16 14.72 29.55
CA VAL A 93 55.19 14.19 28.66
C VAL A 93 55.90 15.35 27.99
N SER A 94 57.19 15.54 28.31
CA SER A 94 58.07 16.37 27.49
C SER A 94 58.33 15.60 26.19
N LEU A 95 57.85 16.13 25.07
CA LEU A 95 57.96 15.46 23.78
C LEU A 95 59.40 15.44 23.28
N SER A 96 60.01 14.26 23.28
CA SER A 96 61.06 13.94 22.29
C SER A 96 60.52 14.15 20.87
N LEU A 97 61.38 14.51 19.92
CA LEU A 97 61.07 14.79 18.50
C LEU A 97 60.37 13.67 17.70
N ALA A 98 60.01 12.55 18.31
CA ALA A 98 59.20 11.48 17.74
C ALA A 98 57.74 11.92 17.59
N HIS A 99 57.04 11.31 16.64
CA HIS A 99 55.70 11.72 16.20
C HIS A 99 54.68 10.71 16.71
N GLY A 100 53.55 11.16 17.24
CA GLY A 100 52.62 10.26 17.90
C GLY A 100 51.19 10.75 18.01
N TRP A 101 50.28 9.80 17.97
CA TRP A 101 48.89 9.97 18.38
C TRP A 101 48.81 10.23 19.89
N ILE A 102 48.09 11.28 20.28
CA ILE A 102 47.77 11.59 21.68
C ILE A 102 46.42 10.92 21.99
N PRO A 103 46.38 9.80 22.73
CA PRO A 103 45.15 9.06 22.96
C PRO A 103 44.16 9.83 23.85
N PRO A 104 42.86 9.49 23.82
CA PRO A 104 41.84 10.21 24.58
C PRO A 104 42.17 10.27 26.07
N GLY A 105 41.96 11.45 26.66
CA GLY A 105 42.26 11.72 28.07
C GLY A 105 43.73 12.01 28.39
N ARG A 106 44.61 12.17 27.39
CA ARG A 106 45.97 12.71 27.59
C ARG A 106 46.05 14.21 27.26
N ASP A 107 46.75 14.95 28.10
CA ASP A 107 47.04 16.37 27.93
C ASP A 107 48.51 16.55 27.47
N VAL A 108 48.80 17.57 26.68
CA VAL A 108 50.13 17.85 26.11
C VAL A 108 50.36 19.34 25.87
N VAL A 109 51.59 19.82 26.00
CA VAL A 109 51.94 21.24 25.80
C VAL A 109 52.52 21.44 24.39
N VAL A 110 51.93 22.37 23.64
CA VAL A 110 52.40 22.83 22.31
C VAL A 110 52.44 24.35 22.31
N ALA A 111 53.54 24.96 21.84
CA ALA A 111 53.73 26.41 21.83
C ALA A 111 53.38 27.10 23.18
N GLY A 112 53.81 26.51 24.30
CA GLY A 112 53.52 27.02 25.66
C GLY A 112 52.06 26.85 26.13
N THR A 113 51.20 26.23 25.31
CA THR A 113 49.76 26.10 25.51
C THR A 113 49.38 24.65 25.82
N MET A 114 48.56 24.42 26.85
CA MET A 114 48.13 23.07 27.26
C MET A 114 46.91 22.61 26.46
N LEU A 115 47.12 21.71 25.51
CA LEU A 115 46.06 21.00 24.78
C LEU A 115 45.54 19.85 25.65
N LYS A 116 44.22 19.66 25.71
CA LYS A 116 43.59 18.71 26.64
C LYS A 116 42.82 17.58 25.95
N GLY A 117 42.78 16.43 26.61
CA GLY A 117 41.90 15.31 26.29
C GLY A 117 42.25 14.52 25.02
N GLY A 118 43.35 14.82 24.35
CA GLY A 118 43.86 14.08 23.18
C GLY A 118 42.93 14.07 21.97
N LEU A 119 43.05 12.99 21.19
CA LEU A 119 42.44 12.74 19.87
C LEU A 119 43.08 13.48 18.69
N PHE A 120 44.39 13.73 18.73
CA PHE A 120 45.14 14.39 17.65
C PHE A 120 46.60 13.91 17.60
N TYR A 121 47.31 14.14 16.48
CA TYR A 121 48.72 13.81 16.33
C TYR A 121 49.62 15.01 16.67
N VAL A 122 50.75 14.77 17.33
CA VAL A 122 51.77 15.80 17.63
C VAL A 122 53.17 15.29 17.29
N GLY A 123 54.00 16.16 16.74
CA GLY A 123 55.39 15.88 16.36
C GLY A 123 55.75 16.52 15.02
N SER A 124 57.03 16.50 14.65
CA SER A 124 57.47 16.91 13.30
C SER A 124 57.21 15.82 12.25
N GLY A 125 57.63 16.00 11.00
CA GLY A 125 58.07 14.93 10.07
C GLY A 125 57.17 13.71 9.74
N MET A 126 55.94 13.61 10.25
CA MET A 126 55.03 12.48 10.00
C MET A 126 54.48 12.58 8.58
N ARG A 127 54.54 11.47 7.82
CA ARG A 127 54.06 11.43 6.44
C ARG A 127 52.54 11.29 6.35
N ASP A 128 51.97 11.85 5.28
CA ASP A 128 50.59 11.61 4.88
C ASP A 128 50.34 10.11 4.63
N VAL A 129 49.06 9.70 4.61
CA VAL A 129 48.68 8.28 4.45
C VAL A 129 49.22 7.69 3.14
N ALA A 130 49.26 8.48 2.06
CA ALA A 130 49.84 8.09 0.79
C ALA A 130 51.39 8.03 0.77
N GLY A 131 52.09 8.49 1.81
CA GLY A 131 53.54 8.48 1.93
C GLY A 131 54.30 9.52 1.08
N ASN A 132 53.58 10.45 0.45
CA ASN A 132 54.06 11.41 -0.55
C ASN A 132 54.16 12.87 -0.04
N GLY A 133 53.65 13.17 1.15
CA GLY A 133 53.65 14.50 1.76
C GLY A 133 53.74 14.45 3.29
N ILE A 134 53.51 15.60 3.93
CA ILE A 134 53.38 15.72 5.40
C ILE A 134 51.90 15.45 5.76
N GLU A 135 51.66 14.78 6.88
CA GLU A 135 50.31 14.51 7.39
C GLU A 135 49.55 15.82 7.70
N PRO A 136 48.42 16.11 7.02
CA PRO A 136 47.68 17.36 7.20
C PRO A 136 47.21 17.62 8.65
N ALA A 137 46.90 16.57 9.40
CA ALA A 137 46.43 16.63 10.80
C ALA A 137 47.53 16.81 11.86
N LEU A 138 48.81 16.81 11.46
CA LEU A 138 49.94 16.76 12.38
C LEU A 138 50.23 18.11 13.02
N ILE A 139 50.10 18.20 14.35
CA ILE A 139 50.51 19.38 15.12
C ILE A 139 52.04 19.34 15.32
N ASP A 140 52.77 20.01 14.44
CA ASP A 140 54.23 20.17 14.57
C ASP A 140 54.58 21.28 15.58
N PRO A 141 55.23 20.95 16.73
CA PRO A 141 55.61 21.92 17.75
C PRO A 141 56.85 22.75 17.38
N THR A 142 57.53 22.45 16.27
CA THR A 142 58.69 23.21 15.77
C THR A 142 58.29 24.41 14.91
N LEU A 143 57.03 24.45 14.43
CA LEU A 143 56.53 25.52 13.57
C LEU A 143 56.04 26.72 14.38
N SER A 144 56.29 27.93 13.85
CA SER A 144 55.91 29.18 14.50
C SER A 144 54.40 29.34 14.68
N VAL A 145 54.00 29.85 15.85
CA VAL A 145 52.61 30.11 16.26
C VAL A 145 52.51 31.56 16.76
N ASP A 146 51.58 32.35 16.23
CA ASP A 146 51.34 33.74 16.65
C ASP A 146 50.15 33.82 17.60
N LEU A 147 50.42 33.53 18.88
CA LEU A 147 49.43 33.63 19.96
C LEU A 147 48.96 35.07 20.23
N GLY A 148 49.68 36.09 19.71
CA GLY A 148 49.33 37.49 19.89
C GLY A 148 48.24 37.98 18.93
N ASN A 149 48.12 37.36 17.75
CA ASN A 149 47.17 37.75 16.72
C ASN A 149 46.47 36.54 16.04
N PRO A 150 45.70 35.71 16.77
CA PRO A 150 45.07 34.52 16.20
C PRO A 150 44.04 34.84 15.10
N ASP A 151 44.05 34.04 14.03
CA ASP A 151 43.15 34.15 12.89
C ASP A 151 41.82 33.43 13.15
N TRP A 152 40.96 34.03 13.99
CA TRP A 152 39.70 33.41 14.41
C TRP A 152 38.72 33.09 13.26
N GLN A 153 38.76 33.88 12.18
CA GLN A 153 37.87 33.73 11.02
C GLN A 153 38.44 32.77 9.96
N GLY A 154 39.75 32.52 9.97
CA GLY A 154 40.44 31.74 8.93
C GLY A 154 40.68 32.54 7.65
N GLU A 155 40.97 33.84 7.76
CA GLU A 155 41.36 34.71 6.63
C GLU A 155 42.55 34.15 5.84
N THR A 156 43.42 33.41 6.52
CA THR A 156 44.62 32.75 5.98
C THR A 156 44.47 31.23 5.81
N MET A 157 43.24 30.71 5.86
CA MET A 157 42.94 29.28 5.78
C MET A 157 42.71 28.82 4.33
N GLY A 158 43.37 27.72 3.94
CA GLY A 158 43.13 27.05 2.66
C GLY A 158 41.90 26.14 2.68
N TYR A 159 41.31 25.88 1.50
CA TYR A 159 40.14 24.99 1.37
C TYR A 159 40.43 23.53 1.74
N TRP A 160 41.63 23.04 1.40
CA TRP A 160 42.18 21.76 1.89
C TRP A 160 43.34 22.08 2.84
N PRO A 161 43.08 22.28 4.15
CA PRO A 161 44.09 22.79 5.07
C PRO A 161 45.09 21.71 5.49
N CYS A 162 46.33 22.15 5.76
CA CYS A 162 47.40 21.32 6.29
C CYS A 162 48.11 22.11 7.40
N TYR A 163 48.29 21.53 8.60
CA TYR A 163 48.88 22.27 9.73
C TYR A 163 50.30 22.79 9.42
N ALA A 164 51.05 22.07 8.58
CA ALA A 164 52.38 22.49 8.13
C ALA A 164 52.34 23.77 7.26
N ASP A 165 51.30 23.96 6.46
CA ASP A 165 51.23 25.02 5.44
C ASP A 165 50.46 26.28 5.88
N ILE A 166 49.57 26.17 6.88
CA ILE A 166 48.78 27.31 7.38
C ILE A 166 49.63 28.36 8.12
N SER A 167 49.14 29.60 8.17
CA SER A 167 49.88 30.71 8.80
C SER A 167 50.08 30.52 10.33
N PRO A 168 51.11 31.14 10.94
CA PRO A 168 51.26 31.16 12.40
C PRO A 168 50.03 31.67 13.16
N ARG A 169 49.27 32.61 12.58
CA ARG A 169 48.01 33.13 13.13
C ARG A 169 46.89 32.08 13.09
N ALA A 170 46.82 31.29 12.01
CA ALA A 170 45.88 30.19 11.88
C ALA A 170 46.22 29.03 12.82
N ARG A 171 47.51 28.67 12.97
CA ARG A 171 47.95 27.69 13.99
C ARG A 171 47.53 28.13 15.39
N ALA A 172 47.66 29.41 15.72
CA ALA A 172 47.25 29.95 17.02
C ALA A 172 45.74 29.82 17.28
N ALA A 173 44.91 30.16 16.29
CA ALA A 173 43.46 30.01 16.40
C ALA A 173 43.01 28.54 16.45
N TYR A 174 43.67 27.64 15.70
CA TYR A 174 43.44 26.20 15.78
C TYR A 174 43.74 25.65 17.18
N LEU A 175 44.94 25.94 17.71
CA LEU A 175 45.35 25.51 19.05
C LEU A 175 44.42 26.08 20.12
N ALA A 176 43.99 27.34 20.00
CA ALA A 176 43.02 27.94 20.91
C ALA A 176 41.63 27.30 20.84
N TRP A 177 41.17 26.84 19.67
CA TRP A 177 39.92 26.07 19.53
C TRP A 177 40.02 24.68 20.16
N LEU A 178 41.18 24.01 20.07
CA LEU A 178 41.46 22.77 20.80
C LEU A 178 41.43 22.98 22.33
N VAL A 179 42.07 24.05 22.83
CA VAL A 179 42.01 24.46 24.26
C VAL A 179 40.59 24.78 24.71
N GLY A 180 39.80 25.43 23.84
CA GLY A 180 38.38 25.69 24.03
C GLY A 180 37.48 24.44 23.98
N GLY A 181 38.04 23.24 24.10
CA GLY A 181 37.30 21.98 24.17
C GLY A 181 36.59 21.58 22.88
N ARG A 182 36.91 22.23 21.74
CA ARG A 182 36.31 21.93 20.43
C ARG A 182 34.77 22.09 20.41
N VAL A 183 34.24 23.10 21.11
CA VAL A 183 32.78 23.33 21.27
C VAL A 183 32.22 24.57 20.58
N ASN A 184 33.05 25.51 20.09
CA ASN A 184 32.55 26.75 19.48
C ASN A 184 31.86 26.47 18.13
N PRO A 185 30.52 26.67 18.00
CA PRO A 185 29.81 26.40 16.74
C PRO A 185 30.19 27.38 15.62
N ASN A 186 30.71 28.56 15.96
CA ASN A 186 31.13 29.61 15.03
C ASN A 186 32.64 29.56 14.73
N ALA A 187 33.30 28.41 14.93
CA ALA A 187 34.70 28.24 14.54
C ALA A 187 34.82 28.12 13.01
N CYS A 188 35.90 28.69 12.43
CA CYS A 188 36.18 28.49 11.01
C CYS A 188 36.31 26.99 10.69
N ILE A 189 35.57 26.51 9.68
CA ILE A 189 35.39 25.07 9.43
C ILE A 189 36.71 24.36 9.08
N GLY A 190 37.71 25.08 8.55
CA GLY A 190 39.05 24.53 8.31
C GLY A 190 39.74 24.02 9.58
N TYR A 191 39.49 24.65 10.74
CA TYR A 191 39.96 24.16 12.04
C TYR A 191 39.28 22.85 12.45
N VAL A 192 38.00 22.70 12.12
CA VAL A 192 37.25 21.46 12.38
C VAL A 192 37.76 20.33 11.46
N PHE A 193 38.02 20.64 10.18
CA PHE A 193 38.58 19.68 9.22
C PHE A 193 39.99 19.22 9.59
N LEU A 194 40.92 20.12 9.95
CA LEU A 194 42.27 19.75 10.41
C LEU A 194 42.25 18.72 11.56
N TYR A 195 41.31 18.87 12.49
CA TYR A 195 41.13 17.92 13.58
C TYR A 195 40.44 16.63 13.12
N PHE A 196 39.40 16.73 12.29
CA PHE A 196 38.68 15.59 11.71
C PHE A 196 39.61 14.67 10.90
N TYR A 197 40.55 15.21 10.14
CA TYR A 197 41.58 14.45 9.41
C TYR A 197 42.37 13.51 10.32
N GLY A 198 42.62 13.92 11.58
CA GLY A 198 43.28 13.08 12.57
C GLY A 198 42.40 11.91 13.02
N LEU A 199 41.10 12.15 13.26
CA LEU A 199 40.12 11.11 13.62
C LEU A 199 39.92 10.11 12.47
N GLU A 200 39.82 10.64 11.25
CA GLU A 200 39.66 9.92 10.00
C GLU A 200 40.86 9.00 9.72
N ARG A 201 42.09 9.53 9.75
CA ARG A 201 43.32 8.71 9.68
C ARG A 201 43.31 7.62 10.74
N ARG A 202 43.05 7.99 12.01
CA ARG A 202 43.10 7.05 13.13
C ARG A 202 42.12 5.88 12.91
N LEU A 203 40.90 6.15 12.46
CA LEU A 203 39.89 5.14 12.18
C LEU A 203 40.21 4.26 10.96
N LEU A 204 40.65 4.87 9.85
CA LEU A 204 40.76 4.20 8.56
C LEU A 204 42.05 3.39 8.37
N THR A 205 43.16 3.75 9.03
CA THR A 205 44.47 3.14 8.75
C THR A 205 45.14 2.47 9.95
N GLU A 206 44.88 2.92 11.18
CA GLU A 206 45.64 2.52 12.37
C GLU A 206 44.92 1.50 13.27
N ASN A 207 43.79 0.93 12.81
CA ASN A 207 43.03 -0.14 13.47
C ASN A 207 42.83 0.02 14.99
N PRO A 208 42.18 1.12 15.45
CA PRO A 208 42.05 1.43 16.86
C PRO A 208 41.20 0.38 17.60
N SER A 209 41.51 0.22 18.88
CA SER A 209 40.81 -0.72 19.78
C SER A 209 39.30 -0.44 19.81
N PRO A 210 38.43 -1.43 20.10
CA PRO A 210 36.98 -1.21 20.11
C PRO A 210 36.54 -0.06 21.02
N THR A 211 37.18 0.09 22.19
CA THR A 211 36.93 1.20 23.12
C THR A 211 37.35 2.56 22.54
N GLU A 212 38.54 2.64 21.93
CA GLU A 212 39.02 3.88 21.29
C GLU A 212 38.17 4.24 20.06
N ARG A 213 37.75 3.25 19.27
CA ARG A 213 36.83 3.42 18.14
C ARG A 213 35.48 3.99 18.59
N GLY A 214 34.93 3.51 19.70
CA GLY A 214 33.72 4.07 20.30
C GLY A 214 33.86 5.55 20.66
N VAL A 215 35.00 5.95 21.23
CA VAL A 215 35.30 7.36 21.54
C VAL A 215 35.46 8.21 20.27
N LEU A 216 36.17 7.70 19.25
CA LEU A 216 36.34 8.38 17.95
C LEU A 216 34.99 8.61 17.24
N VAL A 217 34.15 7.59 17.18
CA VAL A 217 32.79 7.65 16.60
C VAL A 217 31.88 8.60 17.38
N ALA A 218 31.95 8.60 18.72
CA ALA A 218 31.21 9.54 19.55
C ALA A 218 31.66 11.00 19.33
N GLU A 219 32.96 11.24 19.19
CA GLU A 219 33.50 12.58 18.90
C GLU A 219 33.06 13.08 17.51
N ILE A 220 33.09 12.23 16.48
CA ILE A 220 32.59 12.60 15.14
C ILE A 220 31.09 12.94 15.21
N ARG A 221 30.28 12.14 15.91
CA ARG A 221 28.85 12.44 16.13
C ARG A 221 28.65 13.76 16.90
N ARG A 222 29.51 14.09 17.88
CA ARG A 222 29.48 15.38 18.60
C ARG A 222 29.82 16.56 17.68
N LEU A 223 30.85 16.46 16.86
CA LEU A 223 31.19 17.48 15.86
C LEU A 223 30.06 17.65 14.83
N LEU A 224 29.49 16.54 14.34
CA LEU A 224 28.36 16.54 13.41
C LEU A 224 27.11 17.17 14.01
N GLY A 225 26.91 17.08 15.34
CA GLY A 225 25.88 17.82 16.07
C GLY A 225 26.11 19.33 16.07
N LEU A 226 27.36 19.78 16.29
CA LEU A 226 27.73 21.21 16.34
C LEU A 226 27.74 21.88 14.97
N TYR A 227 28.19 21.18 13.93
CA TYR A 227 28.49 21.74 12.61
C TYR A 227 27.57 21.24 11.48
N ARG A 228 26.40 20.66 11.83
CA ARG A 228 25.41 20.06 10.89
C ARG A 228 25.01 20.96 9.71
N THR A 229 25.02 22.28 9.92
CA THR A 229 24.65 23.29 8.92
C THR A 229 25.67 23.40 7.79
N ASN A 230 26.93 23.06 8.01
CA ASN A 230 27.94 23.00 6.95
C ASN A 230 27.75 21.72 6.12
N SER A 231 27.34 21.87 4.86
CA SER A 231 27.04 20.75 3.95
C SER A 231 28.25 19.83 3.71
N SER A 232 29.42 20.40 3.45
CA SER A 232 30.66 19.64 3.23
C SER A 232 31.04 18.80 4.45
N PHE A 233 31.09 19.40 5.64
CA PHE A 233 31.43 18.68 6.87
C PHE A 233 30.38 17.63 7.22
N ARG A 234 29.08 17.93 7.05
CA ARG A 234 27.99 16.96 7.20
C ARG A 234 28.19 15.74 6.30
N CYS A 235 28.52 15.95 5.02
CA CYS A 235 28.75 14.88 4.05
C CYS A 235 29.92 13.98 4.47
N TYR A 236 31.11 14.55 4.71
CA TYR A 236 32.29 13.76 5.07
C TYR A 236 32.15 13.04 6.41
N ALA A 237 31.59 13.71 7.43
CA ALA A 237 31.41 13.12 8.76
C ALA A 237 30.36 12.00 8.76
N GLN A 238 29.26 12.14 8.02
CA GLN A 238 28.26 11.07 7.87
C GLN A 238 28.85 9.89 7.09
N GLY A 239 29.46 10.14 5.93
CA GLY A 239 30.07 9.09 5.11
C GLY A 239 31.18 8.33 5.85
N LEU A 240 31.95 8.98 6.73
CA LEU A 240 32.95 8.30 7.57
C LEU A 240 32.27 7.40 8.61
N LEU A 241 31.20 7.86 9.26
CA LEU A 241 30.42 7.06 10.22
C LEU A 241 29.82 5.81 9.55
N ASP A 242 29.22 5.99 8.37
CA ASP A 242 28.62 4.92 7.58
C ASP A 242 29.68 3.93 7.09
N ALA A 243 30.86 4.42 6.69
CA ALA A 243 31.98 3.59 6.27
C ALA A 243 32.53 2.75 7.43
N VAL A 244 32.80 3.33 8.61
CA VAL A 244 33.40 2.58 9.74
C VAL A 244 32.41 1.65 10.45
N ALA A 245 31.10 1.84 10.27
CA ALA A 245 30.06 0.94 10.78
C ALA A 245 30.24 -0.51 10.26
N ILE A 246 30.88 -0.70 9.08
CA ILE A 246 31.21 -2.01 8.53
C ILE A 246 32.02 -2.91 9.48
N GLY A 247 32.81 -2.30 10.37
CA GLY A 247 33.70 -2.98 11.33
C GLY A 247 33.21 -2.91 12.77
N ASP A 248 31.98 -2.44 13.02
CA ASP A 248 31.40 -2.37 14.36
C ASP A 248 30.92 -3.77 14.82
N PRO A 249 31.38 -4.29 15.97
CA PRO A 249 30.95 -5.58 16.48
C PRO A 249 29.54 -5.60 17.07
N ALA A 250 28.89 -4.44 17.27
CA ALA A 250 27.56 -4.40 17.87
C ALA A 250 26.48 -5.02 16.96
N VAL A 251 25.64 -5.85 17.56
CA VAL A 251 24.57 -6.59 16.87
C VAL A 251 23.50 -5.62 16.37
N ARG A 252 23.16 -5.72 15.08
CA ARG A 252 22.19 -4.84 14.41
C ARG A 252 20.78 -5.42 14.39
N TYR A 253 20.64 -6.74 14.16
CA TYR A 253 19.33 -7.37 14.01
C TYR A 253 18.47 -7.40 15.28
N ASP A 254 19.05 -7.09 16.46
CA ASP A 254 18.32 -6.93 17.73
C ASP A 254 17.94 -5.45 17.97
N GLN A 255 18.05 -4.59 16.95
CA GLN A 255 17.53 -3.21 16.89
C GLN A 255 16.48 -3.10 15.76
N PRO A 256 15.61 -2.07 15.78
CA PRO A 256 14.76 -1.76 14.64
C PRO A 256 15.58 -1.64 13.35
N PRO A 257 15.08 -2.14 12.21
CA PRO A 257 15.76 -1.97 10.93
C PRO A 257 15.82 -0.49 10.54
N PRO A 258 16.77 -0.08 9.67
CA PRO A 258 16.80 1.29 9.17
C PRO A 258 15.48 1.67 8.51
N GLU A 259 15.00 2.89 8.82
CA GLU A 259 13.87 3.52 8.13
C GLU A 259 14.25 3.76 6.66
N ALA A 260 13.32 3.50 5.75
CA ALA A 260 13.55 3.71 4.32
C ALA A 260 13.31 5.18 3.95
N PRO A 261 14.27 5.85 3.26
CA PRO A 261 13.99 7.11 2.58
C PRO A 261 13.04 6.87 1.39
N GLU A 262 12.50 7.95 0.84
CA GLU A 262 11.67 7.91 -0.39
C GLU A 262 12.43 7.29 -1.58
N TRP A 263 13.76 7.45 -1.63
CA TRP A 263 14.62 6.82 -2.62
C TRP A 263 16.01 6.50 -2.06
N SER A 264 16.60 5.37 -2.46
CA SER A 264 18.04 5.09 -2.25
C SER A 264 18.63 4.22 -3.36
N TYR A 265 19.79 4.62 -3.87
CA TYR A 265 20.60 3.82 -4.80
C TYR A 265 21.46 2.76 -4.08
N GLU A 266 21.57 2.81 -2.74
CA GLU A 266 22.35 1.84 -1.96
C GLU A 266 21.66 1.40 -0.65
N LEU A 267 21.87 0.13 -0.31
CA LEU A 267 21.50 -0.45 0.98
C LEU A 267 22.35 0.20 2.11
N PRO A 268 21.74 0.73 3.19
CA PRO A 268 22.48 1.29 4.33
C PRO A 268 23.46 0.31 4.97
N MET A 269 24.55 0.81 5.56
CA MET A 269 25.58 -0.06 6.14
C MET A 269 25.05 -0.91 7.30
N ASP A 270 24.22 -0.34 8.19
CA ASP A 270 23.64 -1.09 9.31
C ASP A 270 22.70 -2.22 8.83
N LEU A 271 22.01 -2.03 7.70
CA LEU A 271 21.21 -3.08 7.05
C LEU A 271 22.10 -4.17 6.44
N LYS A 272 23.13 -3.79 5.66
CA LYS A 272 24.14 -4.70 5.10
C LYS A 272 24.80 -5.55 6.19
N VAL A 273 25.20 -4.92 7.30
CA VAL A 273 25.81 -5.56 8.48
C VAL A 273 24.81 -6.49 9.16
N GLY A 274 23.58 -6.06 9.44
CA GLY A 274 22.57 -6.88 10.13
C GLY A 274 22.14 -8.12 9.34
N LEU A 275 21.92 -7.99 8.03
CA LEU A 275 21.65 -9.14 7.15
C LEU A 275 22.84 -10.12 7.10
N GLY A 276 24.07 -9.59 7.06
CA GLY A 276 25.29 -10.39 7.14
C GLY A 276 25.43 -11.13 8.48
N GLN A 277 25.11 -10.46 9.60
CA GLN A 277 25.10 -11.04 10.94
C GLN A 277 24.03 -12.15 11.07
N LEU A 278 22.81 -11.94 10.55
CA LEU A 278 21.74 -12.96 10.51
C LEU A 278 22.18 -14.20 9.71
N ALA A 279 22.79 -14.00 8.54
CA ALA A 279 23.29 -15.08 7.68
C ALA A 279 24.40 -15.90 8.37
N VAL A 280 25.32 -15.26 9.10
CA VAL A 280 26.38 -15.95 9.86
C VAL A 280 25.80 -16.70 11.06
N ALA A 281 24.82 -16.11 11.76
CA ALA A 281 24.15 -16.73 12.89
C ALA A 281 23.16 -17.85 12.49
N GLY A 282 22.85 -17.99 11.20
CA GLY A 282 21.83 -18.92 10.70
C GLY A 282 20.40 -18.59 11.18
N ARG A 283 20.16 -17.34 11.63
CA ARG A 283 18.86 -16.88 12.14
C ARG A 283 17.92 -16.51 10.97
N PRO A 284 16.60 -16.67 11.14
CA PRO A 284 15.61 -16.13 10.21
C PRO A 284 15.62 -14.60 10.23
N ILE A 285 15.36 -13.96 9.09
CA ILE A 285 15.16 -12.51 9.00
C ILE A 285 13.76 -12.14 9.56
N PRO A 286 13.65 -11.21 10.51
CA PRO A 286 12.35 -10.66 10.95
C PRO A 286 11.60 -9.96 9.80
N ALA A 287 10.26 -9.99 9.82
CA ALA A 287 9.44 -9.40 8.75
C ALA A 287 9.76 -7.90 8.48
N GLU A 288 9.92 -7.11 9.54
CA GLU A 288 10.34 -5.69 9.45
C GLU A 288 11.70 -5.51 8.76
N TRP A 289 12.68 -6.38 9.06
CA TRP A 289 14.02 -6.38 8.46
C TRP A 289 13.97 -6.82 6.99
N ALA A 290 13.07 -7.75 6.66
CA ALA A 290 12.83 -8.17 5.28
C ALA A 290 12.14 -7.08 4.44
N LEU A 291 11.19 -6.33 5.02
CA LEU A 291 10.55 -5.20 4.36
C LEU A 291 11.49 -4.00 4.20
N SER A 292 12.29 -3.66 5.22
CA SER A 292 13.34 -2.63 5.10
C SER A 292 14.39 -3.02 4.06
N TRP A 293 14.75 -4.31 3.94
CA TRP A 293 15.61 -4.79 2.87
C TRP A 293 14.98 -4.58 1.49
N TYR A 294 13.70 -4.94 1.32
CA TYR A 294 12.99 -4.69 0.06
C TYR A 294 12.93 -3.20 -0.30
N ARG A 295 12.54 -2.33 0.64
CA ARG A 295 12.43 -0.88 0.43
C ARG A 295 13.76 -0.17 0.10
N HIS A 296 14.90 -0.75 0.48
CA HIS A 296 16.23 -0.20 0.23
C HIS A 296 16.98 -0.86 -0.95
N HIS A 297 16.37 -1.83 -1.63
CA HIS A 297 17.02 -2.52 -2.74
C HIS A 297 16.74 -1.76 -4.07
N PRO A 298 17.75 -1.45 -4.89
CA PRO A 298 17.61 -0.50 -5.99
C PRO A 298 16.66 -0.96 -7.10
N ASP A 299 16.55 -2.28 -7.32
CA ASP A 299 15.72 -2.86 -8.38
C ASP A 299 14.24 -3.01 -7.99
N THR A 300 13.78 -2.33 -6.93
CA THR A 300 12.47 -2.55 -6.28
C THR A 300 11.89 -1.27 -5.68
N HIS A 301 10.57 -1.11 -5.82
CA HIS A 301 9.78 -0.02 -5.24
C HIS A 301 8.46 -0.58 -4.67
N LEU A 302 7.71 0.25 -3.93
CA LEU A 302 6.35 -0.05 -3.51
C LEU A 302 5.36 0.68 -4.42
N ARG A 303 4.29 -0.01 -4.85
CA ARG A 303 3.17 0.60 -5.60
C ARG A 303 2.25 1.37 -4.64
N THR A 304 1.47 2.29 -5.21
CA THR A 304 0.53 3.19 -4.52
C THR A 304 -0.39 2.56 -3.47
N PRO A 305 -0.89 1.31 -3.58
CA PRO A 305 -1.63 0.66 -2.48
C PRO A 305 -0.81 0.48 -1.20
N ALA A 306 0.43 0.02 -1.32
CA ALA A 306 1.35 -0.21 -0.19
C ALA A 306 1.90 1.10 0.43
N LEU A 307 1.85 2.21 -0.31
CA LEU A 307 2.22 3.54 0.17
C LEU A 307 1.04 4.27 0.83
N ARG A 308 -0.17 4.19 0.26
CA ARG A 308 -1.39 4.83 0.77
C ARG A 308 -1.95 4.15 2.03
N CYS A 309 -1.80 2.83 2.11
CA CYS A 309 -2.36 1.98 3.18
C CYS A 309 -1.19 1.34 3.96
N ALA A 310 -0.26 2.18 4.43
CA ALA A 310 1.06 1.72 4.89
C ALA A 310 1.00 0.83 6.14
N ASP A 311 0.05 1.07 7.04
CA ASP A 311 -0.14 0.29 8.27
C ASP A 311 -0.85 -1.04 7.98
N GLU A 312 -1.92 -1.02 7.18
CA GLU A 312 -2.63 -2.23 6.75
C GLU A 312 -1.74 -3.13 5.88
N PHE A 313 -0.89 -2.52 5.04
CA PHE A 313 0.15 -3.21 4.28
C PHE A 313 1.19 -3.86 5.19
N LEU A 314 1.64 -3.18 6.25
CA LEU A 314 2.63 -3.73 7.18
C LEU A 314 2.07 -4.94 7.94
N GLU A 315 0.79 -4.89 8.35
CA GLU A 315 0.12 -6.00 9.04
C GLU A 315 -0.10 -7.22 8.13
N LEU A 316 -0.62 -7.01 6.91
CA LEU A 316 -0.78 -8.09 5.92
C LEU A 316 0.55 -8.65 5.47
N PHE A 317 1.54 -7.80 5.16
CA PHE A 317 2.89 -8.25 4.83
C PHE A 317 3.46 -9.12 5.96
N THR A 318 3.35 -8.68 7.22
CA THR A 318 3.85 -9.45 8.37
C THR A 318 3.12 -10.78 8.53
N THR A 319 1.80 -10.81 8.31
CA THR A 319 0.97 -12.02 8.42
C THR A 319 1.30 -13.01 7.30
N CYS A 320 1.30 -12.57 6.04
CA CYS A 320 1.61 -13.40 4.88
C CYS A 320 3.10 -13.82 4.84
N TYR A 321 4.03 -12.99 5.35
CA TYR A 321 5.42 -13.37 5.54
C TYR A 321 5.56 -14.53 6.52
N ARG A 322 4.88 -14.47 7.67
CA ARG A 322 4.86 -15.55 8.66
C ARG A 322 4.18 -16.81 8.14
N ALA A 323 3.09 -16.68 7.38
CA ALA A 323 2.43 -17.82 6.74
C ALA A 323 3.33 -18.53 5.71
N ARG A 324 4.13 -17.76 4.94
CA ARG A 324 4.99 -18.29 3.87
C ARG A 324 6.38 -18.76 4.34
N PHE A 325 6.91 -18.19 5.43
CA PHE A 325 8.30 -18.42 5.88
C PHE A 325 8.45 -18.78 7.37
N GLY A 326 7.35 -18.90 8.13
CA GLY A 326 7.40 -19.18 9.58
C GLY A 326 8.03 -18.03 10.35
N ASP A 327 9.05 -18.32 11.15
CA ASP A 327 9.84 -17.30 11.87
C ASP A 327 10.62 -16.37 10.91
N GLY A 328 10.80 -16.76 9.65
CA GLY A 328 11.33 -15.92 8.58
C GLY A 328 12.35 -16.60 7.66
N MET A 329 12.78 -15.89 6.62
CA MET A 329 13.75 -16.41 5.66
C MET A 329 15.14 -16.56 6.28
N VAL A 330 15.70 -17.77 6.31
CA VAL A 330 17.11 -18.01 6.71
C VAL A 330 18.03 -17.82 5.51
N LEU A 331 18.98 -16.89 5.60
CA LEU A 331 20.00 -16.66 4.58
C LEU A 331 21.16 -17.64 4.69
N LYS A 332 21.66 -18.12 3.55
CA LYS A 332 22.91 -18.89 3.46
C LYS A 332 24.07 -17.93 3.14
N PRO A 333 25.17 -17.90 3.92
CA PRO A 333 26.36 -17.12 3.60
C PRO A 333 26.90 -17.42 2.19
N ASN A 334 27.24 -16.37 1.45
CA ASN A 334 27.84 -16.49 0.13
C ASN A 334 29.38 -16.36 0.18
N LYS A 335 30.02 -16.36 -1.00
CA LYS A 335 31.48 -16.20 -1.14
C LYS A 335 31.94 -14.74 -1.09
N ALA A 336 31.05 -13.77 -1.35
CA ALA A 336 31.36 -12.36 -1.22
C ALA A 336 31.59 -12.01 0.26
N ARG A 337 32.33 -10.94 0.53
CA ARG A 337 32.53 -10.39 1.88
C ARG A 337 32.18 -8.92 1.87
N LEU A 338 31.57 -8.47 2.95
CA LEU A 338 31.06 -7.12 3.05
C LEU A 338 32.22 -6.12 2.90
N SER A 339 32.08 -5.19 1.96
CA SER A 339 33.08 -4.16 1.65
C SER A 339 32.41 -2.84 1.32
N THR A 340 33.10 -1.74 1.58
CA THR A 340 32.67 -0.39 1.19
C THR A 340 33.87 0.46 0.80
N SER A 341 33.66 1.42 -0.10
CA SER A 341 34.66 2.42 -0.49
C SER A 341 34.27 3.77 0.11
N TYR A 342 35.21 4.43 0.77
CA TYR A 342 35.01 5.78 1.31
C TYR A 342 36.00 6.77 0.68
N TYR A 343 35.54 7.97 0.33
CA TYR A 343 36.40 9.05 -0.14
C TYR A 343 36.73 10.01 1.03
N PRO A 344 37.98 10.04 1.53
CA PRO A 344 38.33 10.81 2.72
C PRO A 344 38.33 12.33 2.51
N ALA A 345 38.08 13.06 3.59
CA ALA A 345 38.21 14.51 3.65
C ALA A 345 39.67 14.97 3.69
N SER A 346 40.58 14.17 4.24
CA SER A 346 42.01 14.49 4.26
C SER A 346 42.63 14.23 2.89
N SER A 347 43.20 15.27 2.30
CA SER A 347 43.97 15.20 1.06
C SER A 347 45.18 14.26 1.15
N GLY A 348 45.61 13.90 2.37
CA GLY A 348 46.71 12.96 2.62
C GLY A 348 46.45 11.51 2.21
N PHE A 349 45.20 11.11 1.95
CA PHE A 349 44.87 9.79 1.41
C PHE A 349 45.02 9.69 -0.11
N ARG A 350 44.79 10.78 -0.85
CA ARG A 350 44.92 10.89 -2.31
C ARG A 350 44.06 9.90 -3.14
N GLY A 351 42.99 9.35 -2.56
CA GLY A 351 42.08 8.43 -3.23
C GLY A 351 41.08 7.79 -2.26
N ASN A 352 40.27 6.86 -2.77
CA ASN A 352 39.34 6.07 -1.96
C ASN A 352 40.06 5.11 -1.01
N VAL A 353 39.40 4.80 0.11
CA VAL A 353 39.79 3.76 1.07
C VAL A 353 38.78 2.62 1.04
N ASP A 354 39.25 1.44 0.63
CA ASP A 354 38.51 0.18 0.68
C ASP A 354 38.49 -0.38 2.11
N LEU A 355 37.33 -0.36 2.78
CA LEU A 355 37.11 -1.08 4.03
C LEU A 355 36.43 -2.42 3.76
N LYS A 356 36.84 -3.48 4.48
CA LYS A 356 36.41 -4.87 4.27
C LYS A 356 36.19 -5.57 5.61
N ASN A 357 35.04 -6.23 5.78
CA ASN A 357 34.76 -7.09 6.92
C ASN A 357 34.84 -8.57 6.46
N PRO A 358 35.92 -9.30 6.81
CA PRO A 358 36.11 -10.68 6.36
C PRO A 358 35.21 -11.69 7.10
N ALA A 359 34.59 -11.30 8.21
CA ALA A 359 33.69 -12.16 8.99
C ALA A 359 32.25 -12.16 8.45
N LEU A 360 31.80 -11.07 7.84
CA LEU A 360 30.43 -10.94 7.33
C LEU A 360 30.34 -11.16 5.79
N PRO A 361 29.43 -12.01 5.30
CA PRO A 361 29.13 -12.12 3.88
C PRO A 361 28.35 -10.90 3.39
N ASP A 362 28.58 -10.48 2.15
CA ASP A 362 27.70 -9.48 1.51
C ASP A 362 26.49 -10.19 0.91
N VAL A 363 25.41 -10.24 1.68
CA VAL A 363 24.14 -10.86 1.27
C VAL A 363 23.12 -9.85 0.74
N GLY A 364 23.42 -8.55 0.74
CA GLY A 364 22.45 -7.50 0.45
C GLY A 364 21.95 -7.50 -1.01
N ARG A 365 22.82 -7.94 -1.94
CA ARG A 365 22.53 -8.05 -3.39
C ARG A 365 22.17 -9.47 -3.85
N LEU A 366 21.56 -10.29 -2.97
CA LEU A 366 21.06 -11.61 -3.35
C LEU A 366 19.68 -11.50 -4.00
N SER A 367 19.60 -11.76 -5.31
CA SER A 367 18.34 -11.69 -6.08
C SER A 367 17.27 -12.67 -5.59
N GLY A 368 17.61 -13.93 -5.32
CA GLY A 368 16.63 -14.97 -4.96
C GLY A 368 15.74 -14.65 -3.75
N PRO A 369 16.29 -14.12 -2.63
CA PRO A 369 15.49 -13.54 -1.54
C PRO A 369 14.63 -12.34 -1.97
N ILE A 370 15.17 -11.41 -2.77
CA ILE A 370 14.44 -10.23 -3.25
C ILE A 370 13.27 -10.61 -4.15
N THR A 371 13.41 -11.61 -5.04
CA THR A 371 12.28 -12.15 -5.83
C THR A 371 11.18 -12.70 -4.92
N LYS A 372 11.52 -13.50 -3.91
CA LYS A 372 10.54 -14.03 -2.94
C LYS A 372 9.82 -12.97 -2.14
N LEU A 373 10.48 -11.83 -1.89
CA LEU A 373 9.87 -10.66 -1.27
C LEU A 373 8.98 -9.91 -2.26
N ARG A 374 9.40 -9.76 -3.52
CA ARG A 374 8.60 -9.17 -4.61
C ARG A 374 7.27 -9.91 -4.78
N ASP A 375 7.30 -11.23 -4.97
CA ASP A 375 6.10 -12.10 -5.01
C ASP A 375 5.09 -11.79 -3.89
N LEU A 376 5.59 -11.54 -2.67
CA LEU A 376 4.80 -11.33 -1.46
C LEU A 376 4.27 -9.89 -1.37
N VAL A 377 5.11 -8.91 -1.72
CA VAL A 377 4.74 -7.50 -1.78
C VAL A 377 3.68 -7.28 -2.86
N GLU A 378 3.83 -7.89 -4.03
CA GLU A 378 2.88 -7.79 -5.15
C GLU A 378 1.52 -8.38 -4.77
N GLY A 379 1.49 -9.58 -4.15
CA GLY A 379 0.26 -10.18 -3.64
C GLY A 379 -0.47 -9.27 -2.63
N VAL A 380 0.20 -8.85 -1.56
CA VAL A 380 -0.38 -7.97 -0.52
C VAL A 380 -0.79 -6.60 -1.09
N THR A 381 -0.06 -6.09 -2.10
CA THR A 381 -0.43 -4.85 -2.81
C THR A 381 -1.73 -5.04 -3.61
N GLY A 382 -1.91 -6.19 -4.27
CA GLY A 382 -3.13 -6.53 -5.00
C GLY A 382 -4.33 -6.69 -4.08
N ASP A 383 -4.17 -7.40 -2.97
CA ASP A 383 -5.22 -7.58 -1.95
C ASP A 383 -5.71 -6.22 -1.39
N LEU A 384 -4.80 -5.24 -1.24
CA LEU A 384 -5.13 -3.88 -0.79
C LEU A 384 -5.57 -2.91 -1.89
N GLU A 385 -5.52 -3.30 -3.18
CA GLU A 385 -5.85 -2.39 -4.27
C GLU A 385 -7.31 -1.86 -4.20
N PRO A 386 -8.35 -2.69 -3.93
CA PRO A 386 -9.73 -2.21 -3.82
C PRO A 386 -9.91 -1.14 -2.74
N TYR A 387 -9.32 -1.35 -1.56
CA TYR A 387 -9.33 -0.41 -0.44
C TYR A 387 -8.56 0.87 -0.78
N SER A 388 -7.35 0.77 -1.34
CA SER A 388 -6.57 1.94 -1.76
C SER A 388 -7.27 2.77 -2.84
N ARG A 389 -7.98 2.14 -3.79
CA ARG A 389 -8.80 2.80 -4.82
C ARG A 389 -10.12 3.36 -4.28
N TYR A 390 -10.55 2.94 -3.09
CA TYR A 390 -11.62 3.62 -2.34
C TYR A 390 -11.08 4.88 -1.64
N LEU A 391 -9.97 4.76 -0.89
CA LEU A 391 -9.33 5.89 -0.20
C LEU A 391 -8.95 7.02 -1.16
N GLY A 392 -8.36 6.68 -2.31
CA GLY A 392 -8.00 7.66 -3.36
C GLY A 392 -9.19 8.45 -3.93
N ARG A 393 -10.43 7.99 -3.72
CA ARG A 393 -11.68 8.69 -4.10
C ARG A 393 -12.42 9.32 -2.92
N ASN A 394 -12.10 8.90 -1.69
CA ASN A 394 -12.74 9.33 -0.45
C ASN A 394 -11.67 9.41 0.68
N PRO A 395 -10.83 10.47 0.72
CA PRO A 395 -9.68 10.51 1.63
C PRO A 395 -10.04 10.45 3.12
N GLU A 396 -11.17 11.04 3.52
CA GLU A 396 -11.70 10.99 4.89
C GLU A 396 -12.58 9.74 5.14
N GLY A 397 -12.64 8.81 4.20
CA GLY A 397 -13.56 7.66 4.21
C GLY A 397 -13.00 6.37 4.81
N ALA A 398 -11.78 6.37 5.38
CA ALA A 398 -11.06 5.17 5.81
C ALA A 398 -11.84 4.30 6.82
N ASP A 399 -12.46 4.93 7.82
CA ASP A 399 -13.20 4.21 8.86
C ASP A 399 -14.63 3.80 8.42
N SER A 400 -15.03 4.12 7.17
CA SER A 400 -16.43 3.97 6.73
C SER A 400 -16.86 2.50 6.52
N PRO A 401 -18.17 2.20 6.60
CA PRO A 401 -18.69 0.85 6.31
C PRO A 401 -18.23 0.29 4.94
N ALA A 402 -18.16 1.15 3.91
CA ALA A 402 -17.73 0.77 2.57
C ALA A 402 -16.21 0.53 2.47
N ALA A 403 -15.40 1.23 3.26
CA ALA A 403 -13.97 1.02 3.33
C ALA A 403 -13.63 -0.28 4.09
N LEU A 404 -14.26 -0.52 5.26
CA LEU A 404 -14.06 -1.76 6.01
C LEU A 404 -14.58 -3.00 5.24
N ALA A 405 -15.56 -2.86 4.37
CA ALA A 405 -15.96 -3.93 3.46
C ALA A 405 -14.82 -4.40 2.54
N LEU A 406 -14.00 -3.47 2.06
CA LEU A 406 -12.96 -3.66 1.04
C LEU A 406 -11.58 -4.05 1.60
N LEU A 407 -11.37 -4.01 2.92
CA LEU A 407 -10.13 -4.48 3.54
C LEU A 407 -10.00 -6.02 3.42
N PRO A 408 -8.80 -6.58 3.24
CA PRO A 408 -8.59 -8.02 3.35
C PRO A 408 -8.92 -8.58 4.76
N GLU A 409 -9.01 -9.90 4.86
CA GLU A 409 -9.03 -10.58 6.17
C GLU A 409 -7.65 -10.47 6.86
N GLY A 410 -7.64 -10.44 8.19
CA GLY A 410 -6.42 -10.30 8.98
C GLY A 410 -5.93 -8.87 9.20
N VAL A 411 -6.54 -7.85 8.58
CA VAL A 411 -6.31 -6.44 8.95
C VAL A 411 -7.08 -6.09 10.23
N THR A 412 -6.37 -5.58 11.23
CA THR A 412 -6.92 -5.02 12.47
C THR A 412 -7.34 -3.58 12.23
N HIS A 413 -8.60 -3.39 11.84
CA HIS A 413 -9.20 -2.06 11.71
C HIS A 413 -10.28 -1.83 12.77
N LYS A 414 -10.33 -0.62 13.34
CA LYS A 414 -11.32 -0.24 14.36
C LYS A 414 -12.60 0.26 13.68
N PRO A 415 -13.76 -0.39 13.85
CA PRO A 415 -14.99 0.05 13.20
C PRO A 415 -15.41 1.45 13.67
N SER A 416 -15.92 2.26 12.72
CA SER A 416 -16.62 3.51 13.02
C SER A 416 -17.94 3.28 13.76
N PRO A 417 -18.45 4.29 14.52
CA PRO A 417 -19.78 4.25 15.11
C PRO A 417 -20.89 3.95 14.09
N GLU A 418 -20.75 4.43 12.85
CA GLU A 418 -21.64 4.16 11.72
C GLU A 418 -21.64 2.67 11.34
N THR A 419 -20.47 2.04 11.34
CA THR A 419 -20.32 0.60 11.07
C THR A 419 -20.87 -0.25 12.22
N GLU A 420 -20.60 0.12 13.46
CA GLU A 420 -21.20 -0.55 14.63
C GLU A 420 -22.73 -0.40 14.65
N ALA A 421 -23.26 0.78 14.31
CA ALA A 421 -24.70 1.03 14.19
C ALA A 421 -25.36 0.23 13.05
N LEU A 422 -24.67 0.02 11.93
CA LEU A 422 -25.13 -0.82 10.82
C LEU A 422 -25.18 -2.31 11.23
N TRP A 423 -24.13 -2.84 11.84
CA TRP A 423 -24.14 -4.22 12.38
C TRP A 423 -25.18 -4.41 13.49
N PHE A 424 -25.34 -3.42 14.39
CA PHE A 424 -26.31 -3.48 15.49
C PHE A 424 -27.76 -3.39 15.00
N TRP A 425 -28.03 -2.61 13.95
CA TRP A 425 -29.32 -2.63 13.25
C TRP A 425 -29.55 -4.00 12.59
N ALA A 426 -28.60 -4.48 11.79
CA ALA A 426 -28.71 -5.74 11.06
C ALA A 426 -28.95 -6.94 12.00
N ALA A 427 -28.29 -6.99 13.16
CA ALA A 427 -28.49 -8.03 14.17
C ALA A 427 -29.87 -7.96 14.86
N GLN A 428 -30.42 -6.75 15.07
CA GLN A 428 -31.76 -6.56 15.64
C GLN A 428 -32.89 -6.78 14.62
N SER A 429 -32.61 -6.66 13.32
CA SER A 429 -33.57 -6.99 12.26
C SER A 429 -33.94 -8.48 12.20
N ILE A 430 -33.22 -9.34 12.92
CA ILE A 430 -33.35 -10.81 12.84
C ILE A 430 -34.20 -11.33 14.00
N ASP A 431 -35.26 -12.06 13.68
CA ASP A 431 -36.21 -12.62 14.65
C ASP A 431 -35.78 -13.99 15.25
N GLY A 432 -36.72 -14.65 15.92
CA GLY A 432 -36.52 -15.98 16.52
C GLY A 432 -36.34 -17.12 15.51
N ALA A 433 -36.79 -16.95 14.26
CA ALA A 433 -36.61 -17.88 13.15
C ALA A 433 -35.30 -17.63 12.36
N GLY A 434 -34.43 -16.71 12.82
CA GLY A 434 -33.06 -16.55 12.28
C GLY A 434 -32.93 -15.67 11.05
N ARG A 435 -34.01 -14.98 10.65
CA ARG A 435 -34.05 -14.01 9.55
C ARG A 435 -34.97 -12.83 9.91
N GLY A 436 -35.07 -11.83 9.04
CA GLY A 436 -36.13 -10.83 9.13
C GLY A 436 -36.21 -9.91 7.92
N VAL A 437 -37.43 -9.55 7.53
CA VAL A 437 -37.72 -8.71 6.36
C VAL A 437 -37.72 -7.24 6.80
N VAL A 438 -36.90 -6.41 6.15
CA VAL A 438 -36.78 -4.97 6.44
C VAL A 438 -36.77 -4.13 5.16
N SER A 439 -36.91 -2.81 5.29
CA SER A 439 -36.86 -1.89 4.14
C SER A 439 -35.43 -1.68 3.67
N ALA A 440 -35.18 -1.78 2.36
CA ALA A 440 -33.88 -1.44 1.78
C ALA A 440 -33.48 0.03 2.07
N GLN A 441 -34.45 0.92 2.26
CA GLN A 441 -34.21 2.31 2.61
C GLN A 441 -33.49 2.48 3.96
N GLU A 442 -33.67 1.54 4.91
CA GLU A 442 -33.01 1.58 6.21
C GLU A 442 -31.52 1.20 6.12
N LEU A 443 -31.17 0.27 5.25
CA LEU A 443 -29.80 -0.04 4.88
C LEU A 443 -29.16 1.14 4.14
N ILE A 444 -29.85 1.67 3.11
CA ILE A 444 -29.37 2.79 2.29
C ILE A 444 -29.09 4.03 3.14
N ALA A 445 -29.93 4.32 4.13
CA ALA A 445 -29.74 5.44 5.06
C ALA A 445 -28.56 5.25 6.05
N ARG A 446 -27.94 4.06 6.09
CA ARG A 446 -26.77 3.72 6.92
C ARG A 446 -25.51 3.43 6.09
N TRP A 447 -25.59 3.53 4.76
CA TRP A 447 -24.48 3.31 3.84
C TRP A 447 -23.93 4.64 3.31
N PRO A 448 -22.61 4.82 3.13
CA PRO A 448 -22.00 6.07 2.64
C PRO A 448 -22.20 6.30 1.12
N THR A 449 -23.45 6.31 0.64
CA THR A 449 -23.80 6.59 -0.76
C THR A 449 -24.11 8.07 -0.99
N LYS A 450 -23.46 8.67 -2.00
CA LYS A 450 -23.67 10.06 -2.42
C LYS A 450 -24.99 10.26 -3.20
N ALA A 451 -25.65 9.18 -3.64
CA ALA A 451 -26.82 9.22 -4.52
C ALA A 451 -28.12 8.69 -3.89
N GLY A 452 -28.11 8.31 -2.61
CA GLY A 452 -29.28 7.72 -1.93
C GLY A 452 -29.73 6.38 -2.53
N LYS A 453 -28.81 5.65 -3.18
CA LYS A 453 -29.00 4.34 -3.82
C LYS A 453 -27.71 3.53 -3.72
N LEU A 454 -27.80 2.21 -3.68
CA LEU A 454 -26.64 1.33 -3.83
C LEU A 454 -26.30 1.16 -5.32
N THR A 455 -25.02 1.17 -5.67
CA THR A 455 -24.52 0.61 -6.92
C THR A 455 -24.38 -0.93 -6.81
N LYS A 456 -24.08 -1.61 -7.91
CA LYS A 456 -23.74 -3.04 -7.91
C LYS A 456 -22.55 -3.34 -6.97
N ALA A 457 -21.55 -2.44 -6.93
CA ALA A 457 -20.40 -2.54 -6.04
C ALA A 457 -20.75 -2.29 -4.56
N ASP A 458 -21.61 -1.30 -4.28
CA ASP A 458 -22.10 -1.07 -2.91
C ASP A 458 -22.85 -2.27 -2.35
N ALA A 459 -23.70 -2.93 -3.15
CA ALA A 459 -24.44 -4.12 -2.71
C ALA A 459 -23.51 -5.30 -2.37
N VAL A 460 -22.45 -5.50 -3.16
CA VAL A 460 -21.39 -6.49 -2.88
C VAL A 460 -20.65 -6.13 -1.58
N ALA A 461 -20.28 -4.86 -1.40
CA ALA A 461 -19.60 -4.38 -0.21
C ALA A 461 -20.46 -4.46 1.07
N VAL A 462 -21.76 -4.16 0.98
CA VAL A 462 -22.74 -4.39 2.07
C VAL A 462 -22.73 -5.85 2.49
N ALA A 463 -22.81 -6.78 1.53
CA ALA A 463 -22.80 -8.20 1.82
C ALA A 463 -21.49 -8.58 2.54
N GLN A 464 -20.33 -8.30 1.94
CA GLN A 464 -19.00 -8.57 2.53
C GLN A 464 -18.84 -8.01 3.96
N LEU A 465 -19.38 -6.82 4.25
CA LEU A 465 -19.33 -6.22 5.60
C LEU A 465 -20.20 -6.99 6.61
N LEU A 466 -21.37 -7.49 6.20
CA LEU A 466 -22.25 -8.30 7.05
C LEU A 466 -21.65 -9.69 7.33
N GLU A 467 -20.94 -10.26 6.36
CA GLU A 467 -20.29 -11.57 6.49
C GLU A 467 -19.25 -11.61 7.62
N ARG A 468 -18.55 -10.50 7.88
CA ARG A 468 -17.62 -10.33 9.02
C ARG A 468 -18.27 -10.55 10.41
N ARG A 469 -19.61 -10.60 10.48
CA ARG A 469 -20.38 -10.86 11.71
C ARG A 469 -21.24 -12.14 11.63
N GLY A 470 -21.01 -12.99 10.63
CA GLY A 470 -21.85 -14.17 10.38
C GLY A 470 -23.28 -13.82 9.95
N LEU A 471 -23.46 -12.64 9.35
CA LEU A 471 -24.75 -12.18 8.83
C LEU A 471 -24.76 -12.25 7.30
N GLY A 472 -25.92 -12.58 6.74
CA GLY A 472 -26.20 -12.56 5.31
C GLY A 472 -27.31 -11.56 4.97
N ILE A 473 -27.41 -11.22 3.70
CA ILE A 473 -28.46 -10.36 3.13
C ILE A 473 -29.00 -11.00 1.86
N GLU A 474 -30.30 -10.92 1.62
CA GLU A 474 -30.91 -11.14 0.31
C GLU A 474 -31.76 -9.90 -0.10
N PRO A 475 -31.76 -9.49 -1.38
CA PRO A 475 -31.10 -10.12 -2.52
C PRO A 475 -29.59 -9.86 -2.57
N ASP A 476 -28.77 -10.92 -2.67
CA ASP A 476 -27.31 -10.82 -2.80
C ASP A 476 -26.88 -10.88 -4.27
N VAL A 477 -26.25 -9.81 -4.74
CA VAL A 477 -25.79 -9.66 -6.13
C VAL A 477 -24.79 -10.75 -6.54
N ARG A 478 -24.06 -11.35 -5.59
CA ARG A 478 -23.10 -12.44 -5.84
C ARG A 478 -23.79 -13.79 -6.08
N PHE A 479 -25.04 -13.92 -5.64
CA PHE A 479 -25.87 -15.12 -5.71
C PHE A 479 -27.02 -14.97 -6.73
N GLY A 480 -26.91 -14.03 -7.69
CA GLY A 480 -27.92 -13.78 -8.72
C GLY A 480 -29.05 -12.81 -8.30
N GLY A 481 -28.95 -12.20 -7.11
CA GLY A 481 -29.88 -11.18 -6.63
C GLY A 481 -29.78 -9.83 -7.36
N THR A 482 -30.86 -9.06 -7.35
CA THR A 482 -30.89 -7.69 -7.89
C THR A 482 -30.38 -6.67 -6.87
N THR A 483 -29.70 -5.61 -7.32
CA THR A 483 -29.24 -4.51 -6.45
C THR A 483 -30.42 -3.90 -5.65
N PRO A 484 -30.38 -3.83 -4.30
CA PRO A 484 -31.46 -3.25 -3.51
C PRO A 484 -31.73 -1.78 -3.85
N THR A 485 -33.02 -1.41 -3.94
CA THR A 485 -33.49 -0.07 -4.29
C THR A 485 -34.30 0.55 -3.14
N PRO A 486 -34.40 1.89 -3.04
CA PRO A 486 -35.18 2.58 -1.98
C PRO A 486 -36.62 2.09 -1.72
N THR A 487 -37.25 1.38 -2.67
CA THR A 487 -38.63 0.86 -2.57
C THR A 487 -38.71 -0.67 -2.54
N SER A 488 -37.58 -1.39 -2.51
CA SER A 488 -37.53 -2.83 -2.30
C SER A 488 -37.45 -3.19 -0.81
N SER A 489 -37.87 -4.41 -0.49
CA SER A 489 -37.54 -5.05 0.78
C SER A 489 -36.19 -5.76 0.65
N ILE A 490 -35.56 -6.07 1.77
CA ILE A 490 -34.41 -6.98 1.90
C ILE A 490 -34.66 -7.92 3.08
N VAL A 491 -33.97 -9.05 3.12
CA VAL A 491 -33.96 -9.96 4.28
C VAL A 491 -32.55 -10.04 4.82
N VAL A 492 -32.40 -9.82 6.13
CA VAL A 492 -31.14 -10.07 6.85
C VAL A 492 -31.27 -11.40 7.59
N PHE A 493 -30.24 -12.25 7.58
CA PHE A 493 -30.27 -13.59 8.19
C PHE A 493 -28.96 -13.97 8.87
N ARG A 494 -28.99 -14.98 9.76
CA ARG A 494 -27.78 -15.57 10.37
C ARG A 494 -27.24 -16.68 9.45
N ARG A 495 -25.93 -16.70 9.26
CA ARG A 495 -25.22 -17.67 8.40
C ARG A 495 -24.85 -18.95 9.15
N ALA A 496 -24.74 -20.05 8.41
CA ALA A 496 -24.15 -21.29 8.91
C ALA A 496 -22.62 -21.28 8.70
N GLN A 497 -21.90 -22.20 9.36
CA GLN A 497 -20.48 -22.42 9.14
C GLN A 497 -20.25 -23.81 8.54
N PRO A 498 -19.42 -23.98 7.49
CA PRO A 498 -18.61 -22.95 6.83
C PRO A 498 -19.42 -21.95 6.00
N HIS A 499 -18.91 -20.72 5.90
CA HIS A 499 -19.52 -19.64 5.11
C HIS A 499 -19.24 -19.83 3.61
N VAL A 500 -20.24 -19.61 2.76
CA VAL A 500 -20.13 -19.72 1.29
C VAL A 500 -20.25 -18.33 0.65
N SER A 501 -19.16 -17.80 0.08
CA SER A 501 -19.11 -16.43 -0.48
C SER A 501 -19.37 -16.31 -1.98
N ALA A 502 -19.55 -17.45 -2.67
CA ALA A 502 -19.96 -17.54 -4.07
C ALA A 502 -20.84 -18.80 -4.27
N PRO A 503 -21.86 -18.78 -5.14
CA PRO A 503 -22.83 -19.89 -5.28
C PRO A 503 -22.20 -21.18 -5.82
N SER A 504 -22.73 -22.33 -5.38
CA SER A 504 -22.54 -23.63 -6.01
C SER A 504 -23.15 -23.70 -7.41
N THR A 505 -22.84 -24.78 -8.14
CA THR A 505 -23.44 -25.10 -9.46
C THR A 505 -24.94 -25.35 -9.40
N GLU A 506 -25.45 -25.79 -8.26
CA GLU A 506 -26.84 -26.18 -8.02
C GLU A 506 -27.70 -25.00 -7.54
N TYR A 507 -27.10 -24.04 -6.83
CA TYR A 507 -27.79 -22.90 -6.22
C TYR A 507 -28.69 -22.08 -7.18
N PRO A 508 -28.29 -21.75 -8.42
CA PRO A 508 -29.15 -20.95 -9.32
C PRO A 508 -30.47 -21.63 -9.68
N ALA A 509 -30.50 -22.97 -9.75
CA ALA A 509 -31.74 -23.70 -9.99
C ALA A 509 -32.62 -23.79 -8.74
N ALA A 510 -32.04 -23.95 -7.57
CA ALA A 510 -32.79 -23.85 -6.31
C ALA A 510 -33.45 -22.47 -6.16
N LEU A 511 -32.72 -21.41 -6.47
CA LEU A 511 -33.21 -20.03 -6.51
C LEU A 511 -34.36 -19.87 -7.52
N ALA A 512 -34.26 -20.49 -8.70
CA ALA A 512 -35.31 -20.51 -9.70
C ALA A 512 -36.55 -21.28 -9.21
N ILE A 513 -36.41 -22.48 -8.65
CA ILE A 513 -37.50 -23.32 -8.12
C ILE A 513 -38.30 -22.54 -7.07
N ILE A 514 -37.63 -21.95 -6.07
CA ILE A 514 -38.25 -21.11 -5.04
C ILE A 514 -39.00 -19.92 -5.67
N SER A 515 -38.37 -19.20 -6.60
CA SER A 515 -38.94 -17.99 -7.22
C SER A 515 -40.16 -18.29 -8.10
N LEU A 516 -40.16 -19.42 -8.80
CA LEU A 516 -41.25 -19.86 -9.66
C LEU A 516 -42.42 -20.44 -8.86
N GLY A 517 -42.11 -21.34 -7.92
CA GLY A 517 -43.09 -22.01 -7.09
C GLY A 517 -43.84 -21.05 -6.16
N THR A 518 -43.12 -20.11 -5.55
CA THR A 518 -43.74 -19.09 -4.68
C THR A 518 -44.67 -18.16 -5.47
N LEU A 519 -44.45 -17.93 -6.77
CA LEU A 519 -45.40 -17.16 -7.58
C LEU A 519 -46.71 -17.93 -7.86
N VAL A 520 -46.66 -19.26 -7.99
CA VAL A 520 -47.88 -20.08 -8.16
C VAL A 520 -48.66 -20.13 -6.85
N ALA A 521 -47.99 -20.36 -5.73
CA ALA A 521 -48.62 -20.42 -4.42
C ALA A 521 -49.19 -19.05 -3.98
N ALA A 522 -48.52 -17.93 -4.28
CA ALA A 522 -48.96 -16.60 -3.84
C ALA A 522 -50.10 -15.96 -4.69
N VAL A 523 -50.90 -16.75 -5.40
CA VAL A 523 -51.97 -16.27 -6.30
C VAL A 523 -53.22 -15.82 -5.55
N ASP A 524 -53.58 -16.53 -4.47
CA ASP A 524 -54.70 -16.17 -3.58
C ASP A 524 -54.31 -15.06 -2.58
N GLY A 525 -53.01 -14.92 -2.31
CA GLY A 525 -52.41 -14.01 -1.34
C GLY A 525 -51.85 -14.69 -0.08
N THR A 526 -51.98 -16.02 0.07
CA THR A 526 -51.68 -16.78 1.29
C THR A 526 -51.15 -18.20 1.03
N VAL A 527 -49.85 -18.31 0.75
CA VAL A 527 -49.14 -19.61 0.65
C VAL A 527 -49.36 -20.47 1.91
N SER A 528 -49.81 -21.71 1.75
CA SER A 528 -50.05 -22.62 2.88
C SER A 528 -48.75 -23.26 3.39
N GLU A 529 -48.76 -23.72 4.65
CA GLU A 529 -47.60 -24.43 5.22
C GLU A 529 -47.28 -25.77 4.50
N PRO A 530 -48.26 -26.56 4.00
CA PRO A 530 -48.00 -27.67 3.07
C PRO A 530 -47.25 -27.27 1.79
N GLU A 531 -47.71 -26.26 1.04
CA GLU A 531 -47.01 -25.75 -0.14
C GLU A 531 -45.60 -25.30 0.23
N ARG A 532 -45.46 -24.53 1.31
CA ARG A 532 -44.19 -24.01 1.83
C ARG A 532 -43.21 -25.12 2.22
N LYS A 533 -43.71 -26.26 2.68
CA LYS A 533 -42.92 -27.46 2.97
C LYS A 533 -42.46 -28.13 1.67
N ALA A 534 -43.37 -28.38 0.72
CA ALA A 534 -43.02 -28.98 -0.57
C ALA A 534 -42.05 -28.11 -1.40
N LEU A 535 -42.24 -26.79 -1.39
CA LEU A 535 -41.33 -25.80 -1.98
C LEU A 535 -39.92 -25.88 -1.40
N ARG A 536 -39.78 -26.20 -0.11
CA ARG A 536 -38.48 -26.44 0.51
C ARG A 536 -37.90 -27.77 0.08
N GLU A 537 -38.62 -28.87 0.30
CA GLU A 537 -38.09 -30.23 0.03
C GLU A 537 -37.58 -30.35 -1.42
N LEU A 538 -38.32 -29.81 -2.38
CA LEU A 538 -37.98 -29.79 -3.82
C LEU A 538 -36.80 -28.86 -4.18
N ALA A 539 -36.50 -27.83 -3.38
CA ALA A 539 -35.43 -26.86 -3.65
C ALA A 539 -34.18 -27.04 -2.76
N ILE A 540 -34.31 -27.70 -1.61
CA ILE A 540 -33.31 -27.78 -0.55
C ILE A 540 -32.86 -29.22 -0.30
N ASP A 541 -33.73 -30.22 -0.43
CA ASP A 541 -33.40 -31.61 -0.06
C ASP A 541 -33.15 -32.53 -1.27
N GLU A 542 -33.63 -32.19 -2.47
CA GLU A 542 -33.22 -32.85 -3.72
C GLU A 542 -31.86 -32.36 -4.28
N LEU A 543 -31.35 -31.23 -3.81
CA LEU A 543 -30.12 -30.58 -4.31
C LEU A 543 -29.00 -30.59 -3.23
N ASP A 544 -27.75 -30.80 -3.66
CA ASP A 544 -26.59 -30.97 -2.77
C ASP A 544 -26.01 -29.63 -2.29
N LEU A 545 -26.87 -28.83 -1.64
CA LEU A 545 -26.58 -27.46 -1.19
C LEU A 545 -26.00 -27.43 0.22
N SER A 546 -25.04 -26.53 0.45
CA SER A 546 -24.48 -26.28 1.78
C SER A 546 -25.50 -25.65 2.75
N GLU A 547 -25.32 -25.84 4.06
CA GLU A 547 -26.25 -25.29 5.08
C GLU A 547 -26.42 -23.76 4.96
N ASP A 548 -25.36 -23.04 4.62
CA ASP A 548 -25.38 -21.58 4.45
C ASP A 548 -26.17 -21.15 3.20
N GLU A 549 -26.07 -21.91 2.10
CA GLU A 549 -26.90 -21.74 0.91
C GLU A 549 -28.36 -22.09 1.16
N ARG A 550 -28.64 -23.14 1.95
CA ARG A 550 -30.01 -23.50 2.35
C ARG A 550 -30.65 -22.37 3.14
N LEU A 551 -29.95 -21.80 4.14
CA LEU A 551 -30.40 -20.63 4.90
C LEU A 551 -30.58 -19.38 4.03
N ARG A 552 -29.75 -19.19 3.00
CA ARG A 552 -29.85 -18.10 2.03
C ARG A 552 -31.08 -18.22 1.14
N LEU A 553 -31.37 -19.41 0.58
CA LEU A 553 -32.63 -19.68 -0.13
C LEU A 553 -33.84 -19.48 0.78
N ASP A 554 -33.70 -19.83 2.06
CA ASP A 554 -34.71 -19.61 3.09
C ASP A 554 -34.96 -18.12 3.40
N ALA A 555 -33.96 -17.26 3.21
CA ALA A 555 -34.08 -15.81 3.27
C ALA A 555 -34.73 -15.24 2.00
N HIS A 556 -34.33 -15.73 0.81
CA HIS A 556 -34.93 -15.36 -0.47
C HIS A 556 -36.41 -15.77 -0.55
N ALA A 557 -36.78 -16.96 -0.10
CA ALA A 557 -38.18 -17.40 -0.02
C ALA A 557 -39.01 -16.44 0.86
N ALA A 558 -38.48 -16.00 2.00
CA ALA A 558 -39.16 -15.03 2.86
C ALA A 558 -39.29 -13.64 2.20
N LEU A 559 -38.30 -13.22 1.40
CA LEU A 559 -38.35 -11.99 0.61
C LEU A 559 -39.45 -12.05 -0.47
N VAL A 560 -39.49 -13.14 -1.22
CA VAL A 560 -40.45 -13.39 -2.31
C VAL A 560 -41.88 -13.50 -1.75
N LEU A 561 -42.09 -14.20 -0.62
CA LEU A 561 -43.38 -14.24 0.08
C LEU A 561 -43.85 -12.86 0.55
N ALA A 562 -42.94 -12.04 1.09
CA ALA A 562 -43.30 -10.71 1.59
C ALA A 562 -43.62 -9.69 0.47
N LYS A 563 -43.17 -9.93 -0.77
CA LYS A 563 -43.40 -9.06 -1.92
C LYS A 563 -43.26 -9.83 -3.25
N PRO A 564 -44.29 -10.57 -3.68
CA PRO A 564 -44.18 -11.47 -4.84
C PRO A 564 -43.80 -10.73 -6.14
N PRO A 565 -42.96 -11.34 -6.99
CA PRO A 565 -42.48 -10.73 -8.23
C PRO A 565 -43.62 -10.52 -9.23
N THR A 566 -43.54 -9.45 -10.02
CA THR A 566 -44.59 -9.18 -11.01
C THR A 566 -44.58 -10.23 -12.12
N PRO A 567 -45.73 -10.80 -12.52
CA PRO A 567 -45.80 -11.83 -13.55
C PRO A 567 -45.17 -11.42 -14.89
N ALA A 568 -45.12 -10.12 -15.21
CA ALA A 568 -44.48 -9.57 -16.40
C ALA A 568 -42.95 -9.74 -16.40
N MET A 569 -42.30 -9.57 -15.24
CA MET A 569 -40.84 -9.71 -15.11
C MET A 569 -40.42 -11.18 -15.27
N LEU A 570 -41.22 -12.09 -14.71
CA LEU A 570 -41.05 -13.52 -14.86
C LEU A 570 -41.36 -13.98 -16.30
N ARG A 571 -42.37 -13.39 -16.96
CA ARG A 571 -42.70 -13.65 -18.38
C ARG A 571 -41.49 -13.52 -19.28
N ARG A 572 -40.78 -12.38 -19.20
CA ARG A 572 -39.58 -12.10 -19.99
C ARG A 572 -38.47 -13.14 -19.80
N ARG A 573 -38.38 -13.75 -18.61
CA ARG A 573 -37.40 -14.80 -18.24
C ARG A 573 -37.86 -16.24 -18.56
N LEU A 574 -39.17 -16.49 -18.70
CA LEU A 574 -39.73 -17.79 -19.11
C LEU A 574 -39.93 -17.92 -20.63
N GLU A 575 -40.11 -16.81 -21.32
CA GLU A 575 -40.31 -16.78 -22.78
C GLU A 575 -39.04 -17.19 -23.55
N SER A 576 -37.84 -16.90 -23.02
CA SER A 576 -36.53 -17.22 -23.61
C SER A 576 -36.08 -18.69 -23.52
N LEU A 577 -36.78 -19.53 -22.74
CA LEU A 577 -36.40 -20.94 -22.53
C LEU A 577 -36.51 -21.82 -23.80
N ALA A 578 -35.73 -22.89 -23.85
CA ALA A 578 -35.89 -23.93 -24.88
C ALA A 578 -37.07 -24.88 -24.56
N ALA A 579 -37.83 -25.30 -25.58
CA ALA A 579 -39.06 -26.09 -25.44
C ALA A 579 -39.02 -27.29 -24.46
N PRO A 580 -38.03 -28.21 -24.49
CA PRO A 580 -37.99 -29.32 -23.53
C PRO A 580 -37.78 -28.88 -22.07
N ARG A 581 -37.13 -27.72 -21.84
CA ARG A 581 -36.93 -27.14 -20.51
C ARG A 581 -38.22 -26.48 -20.00
N LYS A 582 -38.97 -25.83 -20.89
CA LYS A 582 -40.31 -25.29 -20.59
C LYS A 582 -41.24 -26.38 -20.05
N ALA A 583 -41.27 -27.55 -20.69
CA ALA A 583 -42.06 -28.70 -20.24
C ALA A 583 -41.60 -29.28 -18.87
N ALA A 584 -40.31 -29.19 -18.53
CA ALA A 584 -39.82 -29.59 -17.21
C ALA A 584 -40.28 -28.62 -16.11
N VAL A 585 -40.20 -27.31 -16.36
CA VAL A 585 -40.73 -26.27 -15.46
C VAL A 585 -42.24 -26.43 -15.28
N GLY A 586 -42.99 -26.73 -16.36
CA GLY A 586 -44.43 -26.98 -16.28
C GLY A 586 -44.80 -28.13 -15.32
N ARG A 587 -44.07 -29.26 -15.36
CA ARG A 587 -44.26 -30.37 -14.41
C ARG A 587 -43.89 -29.98 -12.98
N LEU A 588 -42.77 -29.29 -12.78
CA LEU A 588 -42.34 -28.84 -11.45
C LEU A 588 -43.40 -27.94 -10.80
N LEU A 589 -43.96 -26.99 -11.55
CA LEU A 589 -45.01 -26.10 -11.07
C LEU A 589 -46.32 -26.82 -10.75
N THR A 590 -46.71 -27.86 -11.51
CA THR A 590 -47.91 -28.65 -11.19
C THR A 590 -47.70 -29.64 -10.04
N THR A 591 -46.48 -30.14 -9.81
CA THR A 591 -46.15 -30.88 -8.58
C THR A 591 -46.26 -29.99 -7.35
N ILE A 592 -45.73 -28.76 -7.40
CA ILE A 592 -45.82 -27.78 -6.30
C ILE A 592 -47.28 -27.46 -5.96
N ALA A 593 -48.08 -27.11 -6.97
CA ALA A 593 -49.49 -26.77 -6.77
C ALA A 593 -50.37 -27.97 -6.34
N ALA A 594 -49.93 -29.21 -6.55
CA ALA A 594 -50.67 -30.40 -6.11
C ALA A 594 -50.34 -30.83 -4.66
N ALA A 595 -49.41 -30.16 -3.97
CA ALA A 595 -48.81 -30.66 -2.73
C ALA A 595 -49.72 -30.66 -1.49
N ASP A 596 -50.79 -29.85 -1.47
CA ASP A 596 -51.79 -29.82 -0.39
C ASP A 596 -52.99 -30.76 -0.67
N GLY A 597 -53.17 -31.15 -1.94
CA GLY A 597 -54.30 -31.94 -2.45
C GLY A 597 -55.56 -31.15 -2.84
N GLN A 598 -55.58 -29.80 -2.81
CA GLN A 598 -56.76 -28.98 -3.11
C GLN A 598 -56.49 -27.76 -4.03
N VAL A 599 -55.78 -28.00 -5.14
CA VAL A 599 -55.48 -26.99 -6.17
C VAL A 599 -56.70 -26.14 -6.55
N THR A 600 -56.61 -24.84 -6.31
CA THR A 600 -57.73 -23.91 -6.49
C THR A 600 -57.94 -23.52 -7.96
N LEU A 601 -59.14 -23.00 -8.27
CA LEU A 601 -59.47 -22.54 -9.62
C LEU A 601 -58.59 -21.36 -10.09
N ASP A 602 -58.06 -20.55 -9.18
CA ASP A 602 -57.22 -19.40 -9.55
C ASP A 602 -55.73 -19.77 -9.68
N GLU A 603 -55.24 -20.77 -8.92
CA GLU A 603 -53.96 -21.43 -9.23
C GLU A 603 -54.01 -22.15 -10.57
N ILE A 604 -55.06 -22.91 -10.87
CA ILE A 604 -55.24 -23.57 -12.18
C ILE A 604 -55.20 -22.52 -13.30
N ARG A 605 -55.89 -21.38 -13.14
CA ARG A 605 -55.80 -20.25 -14.10
C ARG A 605 -54.39 -19.65 -14.20
N MET A 606 -53.62 -19.63 -13.11
CA MET A 606 -52.24 -19.16 -13.14
C MET A 606 -51.31 -20.16 -13.82
N LEU A 607 -51.49 -21.46 -13.58
CA LEU A 607 -50.81 -22.56 -14.28
C LEU A 607 -51.15 -22.53 -15.77
N GLU A 608 -52.42 -22.40 -16.16
CA GLU A 608 -52.83 -22.23 -17.56
C GLU A 608 -52.15 -21.00 -18.22
N ARG A 609 -52.07 -19.86 -17.51
CA ARG A 609 -51.35 -18.65 -17.99
C ARG A 609 -49.84 -18.86 -18.09
N LEU A 610 -49.24 -19.62 -17.17
CA LEU A 610 -47.81 -19.94 -17.17
C LEU A 610 -47.47 -20.97 -18.25
N PHE A 611 -48.28 -22.01 -18.45
CA PHE A 611 -48.17 -22.96 -19.56
C PHE A 611 -48.32 -22.24 -20.92
N THR A 612 -49.32 -21.38 -21.08
CA THR A 612 -49.49 -20.53 -22.28
C THR A 612 -48.24 -19.67 -22.54
N THR A 613 -47.69 -19.06 -21.49
CA THR A 613 -46.45 -18.25 -21.56
C THR A 613 -45.22 -19.11 -21.89
N LEU A 614 -45.21 -20.34 -21.40
CA LEU A 614 -44.21 -21.36 -21.71
C LEU A 614 -44.45 -22.03 -23.07
N GLY A 615 -45.44 -21.61 -23.86
CA GLY A 615 -45.76 -22.22 -25.15
C GLY A 615 -46.12 -23.72 -25.06
N LEU A 616 -46.56 -24.17 -23.88
CA LEU A 616 -47.13 -25.50 -23.64
C LEU A 616 -48.63 -25.45 -23.86
N ASP A 617 -49.25 -26.60 -24.12
CA ASP A 617 -50.71 -26.71 -24.18
C ASP A 617 -51.30 -26.55 -22.76
N PRO A 618 -52.18 -25.58 -22.50
CA PRO A 618 -52.87 -25.46 -21.21
C PRO A 618 -53.68 -26.72 -20.83
N GLY A 619 -54.06 -27.55 -21.81
CA GLY A 619 -54.69 -28.86 -21.57
C GLY A 619 -53.79 -29.84 -20.79
N GLU A 620 -52.46 -29.71 -20.87
CA GLU A 620 -51.52 -30.55 -20.11
C GLU A 620 -51.55 -30.28 -18.60
N VAL A 621 -52.05 -29.11 -18.16
CA VAL A 621 -52.15 -28.76 -16.73
C VAL A 621 -52.98 -29.80 -15.98
N TYR A 622 -54.15 -30.17 -16.50
CA TYR A 622 -55.03 -31.17 -15.88
C TYR A 622 -54.42 -32.58 -15.88
N GLY A 623 -53.68 -32.94 -16.94
CA GLY A 623 -52.99 -34.23 -17.02
C GLY A 623 -51.81 -34.34 -16.06
N THR A 624 -51.01 -33.27 -15.93
CA THR A 624 -49.86 -33.23 -15.03
C THR A 624 -50.26 -33.07 -13.57
N LEU A 625 -51.31 -32.29 -13.25
CA LEU A 625 -51.92 -32.26 -11.92
C LEU A 625 -52.42 -33.65 -11.50
N HIS A 626 -53.11 -34.38 -12.39
CA HIS A 626 -53.62 -35.70 -12.05
C HIS A 626 -52.48 -36.74 -11.91
N ALA A 627 -51.38 -36.60 -12.66
CA ALA A 627 -50.18 -37.40 -12.50
C ALA A 627 -49.42 -37.10 -11.19
N ALA A 628 -49.32 -35.82 -10.79
CA ALA A 628 -48.72 -35.41 -9.52
C ALA A 628 -49.55 -35.93 -8.33
N ALA A 629 -50.88 -35.73 -8.35
CA ALA A 629 -51.81 -36.24 -7.34
C ALA A 629 -52.01 -37.77 -7.35
N THR A 630 -51.31 -38.50 -8.24
CA THR A 630 -51.27 -39.98 -8.25
C THR A 630 -49.84 -40.54 -8.19
N ALA A 631 -48.85 -39.68 -7.89
CA ALA A 631 -47.53 -40.15 -7.48
C ALA A 631 -47.66 -40.96 -6.18
N PRO A 632 -46.96 -42.11 -6.04
CA PRO A 632 -47.15 -43.01 -4.91
C PRO A 632 -46.39 -42.53 -3.66
N ASP A 633 -46.99 -41.59 -2.94
CA ASP A 633 -46.69 -41.40 -1.51
C ASP A 633 -47.43 -42.47 -0.67
N ASP A 634 -46.92 -42.77 0.52
CA ASP A 634 -47.18 -44.05 1.19
C ASP A 634 -48.64 -44.23 1.71
N LEU A 635 -49.14 -45.47 1.70
CA LEU A 635 -50.57 -45.77 1.89
C LEU A 635 -51.09 -45.57 3.33
N ALA A 636 -51.34 -44.32 3.70
CA ALA A 636 -52.11 -43.93 4.89
C ALA A 636 -53.61 -44.27 4.72
N HIS A 637 -53.98 -45.55 4.89
CA HIS A 637 -55.37 -46.01 4.87
C HIS A 637 -56.20 -45.43 6.03
N ALA A 638 -56.96 -44.35 5.75
CA ALA A 638 -58.04 -43.90 6.62
C ALA A 638 -59.26 -44.85 6.53
N GLU A 639 -59.42 -45.75 7.50
CA GLU A 639 -60.59 -46.65 7.56
C GLU A 639 -61.89 -45.86 7.84
N ILE A 640 -62.75 -45.75 6.83
CA ILE A 640 -64.14 -45.30 7.02
C ILE A 640 -64.93 -46.44 7.68
N ALA A 641 -65.31 -46.25 8.94
CA ALA A 641 -66.02 -47.26 9.73
C ALA A 641 -67.44 -47.56 9.20
N GLY A 642 -67.57 -48.58 8.37
CA GLY A 642 -68.83 -49.08 7.81
C GLY A 642 -69.05 -50.58 8.06
N PRO A 643 -70.27 -51.05 8.40
CA PRO A 643 -70.50 -52.44 8.78
C PRO A 643 -70.42 -53.40 7.58
N ARG A 644 -69.40 -54.29 7.58
CA ARG A 644 -69.24 -55.35 6.58
C ARG A 644 -70.47 -56.28 6.53
N ARG A 645 -71.25 -56.21 5.45
CA ARG A 645 -72.13 -57.31 5.02
C ARG A 645 -71.36 -58.25 4.10
N ALA A 646 -71.38 -59.55 4.42
CA ALA A 646 -70.65 -60.56 3.65
C ALA A 646 -71.42 -60.96 2.37
N GLY A 647 -70.68 -61.23 1.28
CA GLY A 647 -71.16 -62.11 0.21
C GLY A 647 -70.99 -61.65 -1.24
N ARG A 648 -69.79 -61.81 -1.79
CA ARG A 648 -69.52 -62.44 -3.11
C ARG A 648 -68.01 -62.72 -3.28
N LYS A 649 -67.67 -63.70 -4.11
CA LYS A 649 -66.28 -64.12 -4.39
C LYS A 649 -65.84 -63.61 -5.76
N LEU A 650 -64.59 -63.14 -5.87
CA LEU A 650 -63.88 -63.01 -7.15
C LEU A 650 -63.12 -64.32 -7.45
N PRO A 651 -62.77 -64.62 -8.72
CA PRO A 651 -61.97 -65.79 -9.07
C PRO A 651 -60.51 -65.66 -8.58
N PRO A 652 -59.76 -66.78 -8.44
CA PRO A 652 -58.35 -66.73 -8.05
C PRO A 652 -57.48 -66.13 -9.16
N ALA A 653 -56.52 -65.31 -8.77
CA ALA A 653 -55.43 -64.89 -9.65
C ALA A 653 -54.47 -66.06 -9.95
N PRO A 654 -53.73 -66.04 -11.07
CA PRO A 654 -52.70 -67.06 -11.36
C PRO A 654 -51.61 -67.10 -10.27
N ALA A 655 -51.03 -68.28 -10.08
CA ALA A 655 -50.04 -68.52 -9.02
C ALA A 655 -48.76 -67.67 -9.18
N GLU A 656 -48.15 -67.36 -8.03
CA GLU A 656 -46.92 -66.59 -7.91
C GLU A 656 -45.79 -67.13 -8.79
N ARG A 657 -45.00 -66.23 -9.39
CA ARG A 657 -43.66 -66.56 -9.87
C ARG A 657 -42.62 -65.73 -9.14
N ASN A 658 -42.35 -66.14 -7.90
CA ASN A 658 -41.33 -65.51 -7.05
C ASN A 658 -39.99 -65.35 -7.79
N ARG A 659 -39.63 -64.10 -8.03
CA ARG A 659 -38.23 -63.64 -8.07
C ARG A 659 -38.15 -62.38 -7.24
N ALA A 660 -37.33 -62.44 -6.20
CA ALA A 660 -36.85 -61.23 -5.54
C ALA A 660 -35.95 -60.48 -6.53
N ALA A 661 -36.55 -59.57 -7.30
CA ALA A 661 -35.84 -58.50 -7.95
C ALA A 661 -35.73 -57.37 -6.94
N THR A 662 -34.65 -57.35 -6.17
CA THR A 662 -34.24 -56.15 -5.45
C THR A 662 -34.20 -55.02 -6.48
N LEU A 663 -34.94 -53.93 -6.25
CA LEU A 663 -35.01 -52.83 -7.21
C LEU A 663 -33.72 -52.01 -7.14
N ALA A 664 -32.64 -52.59 -7.67
CA ALA A 664 -31.33 -51.97 -7.76
C ALA A 664 -31.42 -50.80 -8.73
N LEU A 665 -31.67 -49.61 -8.17
CA LEU A 665 -31.61 -48.34 -8.89
C LEU A 665 -30.22 -48.23 -9.53
N ASP A 666 -30.23 -48.18 -10.86
CA ASP A 666 -29.04 -48.10 -11.71
C ASP A 666 -28.28 -46.78 -11.40
N PRO A 667 -27.09 -46.85 -10.78
CA PRO A 667 -26.39 -45.66 -10.31
C PRO A 667 -25.83 -44.83 -11.46
N GLU A 668 -25.55 -45.43 -12.63
CA GLU A 668 -25.13 -44.69 -13.82
C GLU A 668 -26.32 -43.89 -14.37
N ARG A 669 -27.53 -44.48 -14.41
CA ARG A 669 -28.74 -43.73 -14.77
C ARG A 669 -29.11 -42.64 -13.76
N LEU A 670 -29.00 -42.90 -12.46
CA LEU A 670 -29.24 -41.87 -11.44
C LEU A 670 -28.23 -40.72 -11.56
N ALA A 671 -26.96 -41.03 -11.81
CA ALA A 671 -25.93 -40.03 -12.10
C ALA A 671 -26.20 -39.30 -13.44
N GLN A 672 -26.72 -39.99 -14.46
CA GLN A 672 -27.04 -39.39 -15.76
C GLN A 672 -28.23 -38.45 -15.68
N THR A 673 -29.33 -38.83 -15.02
CA THR A 673 -30.48 -37.93 -14.79
C THR A 673 -30.10 -36.76 -13.88
N ARG A 674 -29.25 -36.98 -12.86
CA ARG A 674 -28.68 -35.88 -12.06
C ARG A 674 -27.81 -34.95 -12.90
N ALA A 675 -26.95 -35.47 -13.77
CA ALA A 675 -26.11 -34.66 -14.67
C ALA A 675 -26.93 -33.90 -15.73
N GLU A 676 -28.06 -34.46 -16.18
CA GLU A 676 -29.01 -33.76 -17.04
C GLU A 676 -29.74 -32.65 -16.28
N SER A 677 -30.22 -32.91 -15.04
CA SER A 677 -30.78 -31.88 -14.17
C SER A 677 -29.79 -30.77 -13.82
N VAL A 678 -28.53 -31.09 -13.52
CA VAL A 678 -27.46 -30.11 -13.21
C VAL A 678 -27.06 -29.31 -14.46
N ARG A 679 -27.09 -29.91 -15.66
CA ARG A 679 -26.90 -29.14 -16.91
C ARG A 679 -28.08 -28.23 -17.23
N VAL A 680 -29.31 -28.69 -17.01
CA VAL A 680 -30.50 -27.84 -17.13
C VAL A 680 -30.46 -26.73 -16.07
N ALA A 681 -29.99 -27.01 -14.86
CA ALA A 681 -29.78 -26.03 -13.79
C ALA A 681 -28.77 -24.94 -14.16
N ALA A 682 -27.59 -25.33 -14.65
CA ALA A 682 -26.56 -24.40 -15.11
C ALA A 682 -27.05 -23.52 -16.27
N GLU A 683 -27.80 -24.08 -17.22
CA GLU A 683 -28.43 -23.32 -18.32
C GLU A 683 -29.73 -22.58 -17.93
N LEU A 684 -30.22 -22.75 -16.70
CA LEU A 684 -31.24 -21.90 -16.08
C LEU A 684 -30.60 -20.71 -15.33
N ALA A 685 -29.32 -20.80 -14.95
CA ALA A 685 -28.60 -19.75 -14.23
C ALA A 685 -28.43 -18.47 -15.06
N ASP A 686 -28.09 -18.61 -16.36
CA ASP A 686 -27.92 -17.52 -17.33
C ASP A 686 -29.14 -16.58 -17.42
N ILE A 687 -30.31 -17.08 -17.04
CA ILE A 687 -31.60 -16.36 -17.09
C ILE A 687 -31.74 -15.37 -15.91
N PHE A 688 -30.93 -15.52 -14.86
CA PHE A 688 -30.97 -14.66 -13.67
C PHE A 688 -29.97 -13.50 -13.71
N THR A 689 -28.87 -13.64 -14.45
CA THR A 689 -28.05 -12.54 -14.96
C THR A 689 -28.84 -11.66 -15.92
N ASP A 690 -28.87 -10.34 -15.69
CA ASP A 690 -29.50 -9.39 -16.63
C ASP A 690 -28.51 -8.93 -17.71
N ASP A 691 -28.87 -9.11 -18.97
CA ASP A 691 -28.31 -8.37 -20.10
C ASP A 691 -28.67 -6.87 -19.99
N GLU A 692 -27.65 -6.01 -19.95
CA GLU A 692 -27.83 -4.56 -19.99
C GLU A 692 -27.91 -4.07 -21.46
N PRO A 693 -28.93 -3.28 -21.85
CA PRO A 693 -29.06 -2.83 -23.23
C PRO A 693 -27.92 -1.85 -23.59
N VAL A 694 -27.15 -2.21 -24.62
CA VAL A 694 -26.01 -1.43 -25.13
C VAL A 694 -26.41 0.04 -25.37
N PRO A 695 -25.74 1.01 -24.74
CA PRO A 695 -26.08 2.42 -24.92
C PRO A 695 -25.76 2.89 -26.35
N PRO A 696 -26.52 3.84 -26.92
CA PRO A 696 -26.24 4.39 -28.24
C PRO A 696 -24.88 5.10 -28.27
N PRO A 697 -24.16 5.07 -29.40
CA PRO A 697 -22.82 5.65 -29.50
C PRO A 697 -22.85 7.17 -29.23
N PRO A 698 -21.86 7.72 -28.50
CA PRO A 698 -21.80 9.15 -28.23
C PRO A 698 -21.54 9.96 -29.51
N PRO A 699 -21.99 11.23 -29.56
CA PRO A 699 -21.66 12.13 -30.66
C PRO A 699 -20.15 12.41 -30.71
N PRO A 700 -19.58 12.73 -31.89
CA PRO A 700 -18.15 12.90 -32.06
C PRO A 700 -17.62 14.10 -31.25
N VAL A 701 -16.76 13.81 -30.28
CA VAL A 701 -15.99 14.82 -29.53
C VAL A 701 -14.69 15.10 -30.27
N GLY A 702 -14.33 16.37 -30.42
CA GLY A 702 -13.09 16.79 -31.08
C GLY A 702 -11.87 16.65 -30.18
N THR A 703 -10.68 16.53 -30.79
CA THR A 703 -9.36 16.31 -30.16
C THR A 703 -9.29 15.08 -29.24
N ALA A 704 -8.58 14.05 -29.69
CA ALA A 704 -8.43 12.81 -28.93
C ALA A 704 -7.79 13.06 -27.56
N SER A 705 -8.43 12.53 -26.52
CA SER A 705 -7.79 12.35 -25.20
C SER A 705 -6.99 11.06 -25.25
N ALA A 706 -5.76 11.07 -24.74
CA ALA A 706 -5.06 9.82 -24.44
C ALA A 706 -5.89 9.04 -23.40
N VAL A 707 -5.99 7.72 -23.57
CA VAL A 707 -6.79 6.88 -22.65
C VAL A 707 -6.03 6.73 -21.34
N GLY A 708 -6.52 7.39 -20.28
CA GLY A 708 -5.98 7.32 -18.92
C GLY A 708 -5.48 8.66 -18.38
N LEU A 709 -5.03 9.57 -19.25
CA LEU A 709 -4.57 10.91 -18.86
C LEU A 709 -5.70 11.94 -18.84
N ASP A 710 -5.55 12.99 -18.03
CA ASP A 710 -6.37 14.20 -18.14
C ASP A 710 -5.90 15.10 -19.31
N ALA A 711 -6.65 16.17 -19.58
CA ALA A 711 -6.38 17.07 -20.69
C ALA A 711 -5.07 17.88 -20.57
N VAL A 712 -4.53 18.05 -19.35
CA VAL A 712 -3.28 18.79 -19.09
C VAL A 712 -2.08 17.87 -19.31
N HIS A 713 -2.12 16.66 -18.75
CA HIS A 713 -1.08 15.64 -18.96
C HIS A 713 -1.09 15.12 -20.42
N THR A 714 -2.27 15.03 -21.07
CA THR A 714 -2.35 14.73 -22.52
C THR A 714 -1.69 15.82 -23.36
N ARG A 715 -1.83 17.11 -23.00
CA ARG A 715 -1.13 18.21 -23.67
C ARG A 715 0.40 18.10 -23.49
N LEU A 716 0.87 17.79 -22.28
CA LEU A 716 2.30 17.60 -22.01
C LEU A 716 2.86 16.38 -22.78
N LEU A 717 2.14 15.26 -22.83
CA LEU A 717 2.50 14.09 -23.63
C LEU A 717 2.70 14.45 -25.12
N HIS A 718 1.79 15.24 -25.70
CA HIS A 718 1.93 15.74 -27.07
C HIS A 718 3.14 16.66 -27.27
N MET A 719 3.52 17.46 -26.28
CA MET A 719 4.69 18.35 -26.33
C MET A 719 6.00 17.55 -26.20
N LEU A 720 6.06 16.54 -25.33
CA LEU A 720 7.23 15.66 -25.16
C LEU A 720 7.46 14.75 -26.36
N ALA A 721 6.40 14.33 -27.05
CA ALA A 721 6.45 13.52 -28.28
C ALA A 721 7.17 14.21 -29.46
N GLU A 722 7.49 15.51 -29.38
CA GLU A 722 8.25 16.20 -30.43
C GLU A 722 9.75 15.85 -30.46
N ARG A 723 10.31 15.25 -29.39
CA ARG A 723 11.74 14.88 -29.31
C ARG A 723 11.96 13.57 -28.56
N GLU A 724 12.93 12.80 -29.04
CA GLU A 724 13.38 11.54 -28.41
C GLU A 724 14.16 11.77 -27.10
N THR A 725 14.75 12.95 -26.92
CA THR A 725 15.50 13.33 -25.71
C THR A 725 15.29 14.80 -25.34
N TRP A 726 15.25 15.08 -24.04
CA TRP A 726 15.12 16.42 -23.45
C TRP A 726 16.19 16.61 -22.37
N ILE A 727 16.81 17.79 -22.28
CA ILE A 727 17.59 18.15 -21.09
C ILE A 727 16.65 18.56 -19.97
N ARG A 728 17.04 18.35 -18.71
CA ARG A 728 16.10 18.50 -17.58
C ARG A 728 15.51 19.91 -17.46
N ALA A 729 16.29 20.94 -17.80
CA ALA A 729 15.82 22.33 -17.79
C ALA A 729 14.71 22.61 -18.83
N ASP A 730 14.82 22.07 -20.05
CA ASP A 730 13.77 22.18 -21.09
C ASP A 730 12.48 21.47 -20.60
N PHE A 731 12.62 20.30 -19.96
CA PHE A 731 11.48 19.55 -19.40
C PHE A 731 10.78 20.32 -18.28
N ASP A 732 11.53 20.92 -17.35
CA ASP A 732 10.98 21.73 -16.26
C ASP A 732 10.23 22.97 -16.81
N GLU A 733 10.71 23.58 -17.90
CA GLU A 733 10.04 24.70 -18.58
C GLU A 733 8.73 24.25 -19.27
N LEU A 734 8.73 23.12 -19.98
CA LEU A 734 7.51 22.57 -20.62
C LEU A 734 6.43 22.16 -19.62
N ALA A 735 6.79 21.58 -18.48
CA ALA A 735 5.84 21.29 -17.41
C ALA A 735 5.27 22.59 -16.81
N GLY A 736 6.11 23.63 -16.69
CA GLY A 736 5.68 24.98 -16.34
C GLY A 736 4.67 25.59 -17.33
N GLU A 737 4.88 25.44 -18.65
CA GLU A 737 3.91 25.87 -19.69
C GLU A 737 2.57 25.11 -19.67
N ALA A 738 2.52 23.99 -18.94
CA ALA A 738 1.32 23.19 -18.70
C ALA A 738 0.67 23.44 -17.34
N ASP A 739 1.15 24.39 -16.52
CA ASP A 739 0.76 24.60 -15.11
C ASP A 739 0.97 23.36 -14.21
N LEU A 740 1.95 22.51 -14.53
CA LEU A 740 2.28 21.28 -13.79
C LEU A 740 3.61 21.39 -13.00
N LEU A 741 3.72 20.63 -11.90
CA LEU A 741 4.99 20.42 -11.22
C LEU A 741 5.80 19.35 -11.97
N PRO A 742 7.07 19.61 -12.37
CA PRO A 742 7.79 18.74 -13.30
C PRO A 742 7.89 17.27 -12.88
N ASP A 743 8.33 16.99 -11.65
CA ASP A 743 8.50 15.59 -11.19
C ASP A 743 7.18 14.84 -11.08
N GLY A 744 6.11 15.49 -10.60
CA GLY A 744 4.77 14.90 -10.54
C GLY A 744 4.14 14.70 -11.92
N ALA A 745 4.48 15.54 -12.90
CA ALA A 745 4.07 15.35 -14.28
C ALA A 745 4.78 14.16 -14.93
N LEU A 746 6.07 13.96 -14.63
CA LEU A 746 6.86 12.80 -15.06
C LEU A 746 6.31 11.52 -14.42
N GLU A 747 5.99 11.55 -13.12
CA GLU A 747 5.36 10.46 -12.37
C GLU A 747 4.02 10.03 -13.00
N VAL A 748 3.08 10.97 -13.20
CA VAL A 748 1.76 10.67 -13.79
C VAL A 748 1.85 10.11 -15.21
N LEU A 749 2.79 10.61 -16.03
CA LEU A 749 3.02 10.09 -17.37
C LEU A 749 3.60 8.67 -17.34
N ASN A 750 4.57 8.39 -16.46
CA ASN A 750 5.18 7.07 -16.32
C ASN A 750 4.22 6.03 -15.70
N ASP A 751 3.45 6.39 -14.67
CA ASP A 751 2.43 5.50 -14.10
C ASP A 751 1.38 5.09 -15.15
N THR A 752 0.93 6.05 -15.97
CA THR A 752 -0.06 5.78 -17.03
C THR A 752 0.54 4.97 -18.20
N ALA A 753 1.83 5.11 -18.47
CA ALA A 753 2.56 4.26 -19.41
C ALA A 753 2.69 2.82 -18.88
N TYR A 754 3.09 2.65 -17.62
CA TYR A 754 3.22 1.35 -16.96
C TYR A 754 1.88 0.60 -16.91
N ASP A 755 0.78 1.26 -16.53
CA ASP A 755 -0.55 0.65 -16.46
C ASP A 755 -1.10 0.24 -17.85
N ARG A 756 -0.56 0.80 -18.95
CA ARG A 756 -0.99 0.49 -20.34
C ARG A 756 -0.05 -0.46 -21.10
N THR A 757 1.27 -0.39 -20.87
CA THR A 757 2.31 -1.07 -21.66
C THR A 757 3.26 -1.94 -20.84
N GLY A 758 3.36 -1.72 -19.52
CA GLY A 758 4.32 -2.40 -18.65
C GLY A 758 5.71 -1.75 -18.60
N GLU A 759 5.94 -0.65 -19.32
CA GLU A 759 7.21 0.08 -19.41
C GLU A 759 6.99 1.61 -19.19
N PRO A 760 8.03 2.38 -18.80
CA PRO A 760 7.93 3.83 -18.58
C PRO A 760 8.01 4.63 -19.88
N LEU A 761 7.31 5.76 -19.95
CA LEU A 761 7.42 6.71 -21.06
C LEU A 761 8.76 7.45 -21.08
N CYS A 762 9.21 7.86 -19.90
CA CYS A 762 10.34 8.75 -19.66
C CYS A 762 11.39 8.03 -18.81
N GLU A 763 12.60 7.83 -19.35
CA GLU A 763 13.75 7.27 -18.64
C GLU A 763 14.87 8.30 -18.45
N GLY A 764 15.75 8.07 -17.47
CA GLY A 764 16.85 9.00 -17.17
C GLY A 764 16.45 10.20 -16.31
N SER A 765 17.37 11.15 -16.15
CA SER A 765 17.19 12.33 -15.29
C SER A 765 17.78 13.61 -15.87
N ASP A 766 18.94 13.51 -16.53
CA ASP A 766 19.46 14.50 -17.48
C ASP A 766 20.47 13.82 -18.44
N PRO A 767 20.15 13.63 -19.74
CA PRO A 767 18.85 13.88 -20.35
C PRO A 767 17.74 12.95 -19.82
N ILE A 768 16.50 13.32 -20.11
CA ILE A 768 15.33 12.45 -20.09
C ILE A 768 15.14 11.90 -21.51
N GLU A 769 15.07 10.58 -21.65
CA GLU A 769 14.84 9.87 -22.90
C GLU A 769 13.35 9.46 -23.00
N ILE A 770 12.72 9.67 -24.15
CA ILE A 770 11.27 9.46 -24.36
C ILE A 770 11.04 8.26 -25.27
N ASN A 771 10.46 7.19 -24.72
CA ASN A 771 10.18 5.94 -25.44
C ASN A 771 9.09 6.17 -26.50
N GLN A 772 9.52 6.31 -27.76
CA GLN A 772 8.65 6.67 -28.87
C GLN A 772 7.61 5.61 -29.24
N ASP A 773 7.80 4.34 -28.87
CA ASP A 773 6.78 3.31 -29.16
C ASP A 773 5.66 3.36 -28.11
N ILE A 774 5.99 3.64 -26.85
CA ILE A 774 5.01 3.92 -25.79
C ILE A 774 4.24 5.23 -26.08
N VAL A 775 4.88 6.27 -26.63
CA VAL A 775 4.18 7.48 -27.13
C VAL A 775 3.07 7.12 -28.11
N LYS A 776 3.35 6.22 -29.07
CA LYS A 776 2.36 5.80 -30.08
C LYS A 776 1.21 5.03 -29.43
N ASP A 777 1.52 4.11 -28.53
CA ASP A 777 0.51 3.31 -27.83
C ASP A 777 -0.33 4.15 -26.87
N MET A 778 0.22 5.18 -26.21
CA MET A 778 -0.57 6.08 -25.35
C MET A 778 -1.50 7.02 -26.14
N LEU A 779 -1.08 7.47 -27.33
CA LEU A 779 -1.82 8.38 -28.19
C LEU A 779 -2.75 7.68 -29.22
N GLY A 780 -2.71 6.35 -29.30
CA GLY A 780 -3.53 5.50 -30.17
C GLY A 780 -4.79 4.95 -29.52
#